data_AF-A0A437BYI8-F1
#
_entry.id   AF-A0A437BYI8-F1
#
_cell.length_a   1.000
_cell.length_b   1.000
_cell.length_c   1.000
_cell.angle_alpha   90.00
_cell.angle_beta   90.00
_cell.angle_gamma   90.00
#
_symmetry.space_group_name_H-M   'P 1'
#
loop_
_entity.id
_entity.type
_entity.pdbx_description
1 polymer ?
#
loop_
_entity_poly.entity_id
_entity_poly.type
_entity_poly.pdbx_seq_one_letter_code
_entity_poly.pdbx_strand_id
1 'polypeptide(L)'
;MQGVIQNVSTYSKCCPSCKLVYRYQEWRDGLHNFNDHVIMTLQLCVYLRHNLQNHVSVSRVINSLESLLRVDFPATDLIFQGYCHFEALSNTEYKYSCVNCGFYPPVVVMDLHRKGVFSFEVSELEQPGSEFHGEHNIVSFWESVHLHMISRGFFKLPSQNPFVVSPSYENWAPWIGVETRNGNSVLNTEFEKVPQQRSTGEPQLEDVSEDRLCDELLKQKLSTIRKLCKSCNMDTNGSRMDLINRLRGEMKSRQTYDKVFQSVWGASGGWSVIMCPHGIVYSVKFNLRAESPRDYADLLLSWKHLPNVCIYDFARGLVAHANLRLPETPPFQPFEGRLAEPTADNVEAASHGNLKVPLPWLLEKLPVSEINGHPVTGSSKHFVLYDKFHQDNTKDPLDVLRRIDIVPELQATLNSQVAEQLFACLRKNNYFLNNMGPSAHIFLMRNILEHRNVNLNKKLIKRQLRRGVQQMKTTTQSHLGQVILGQQTFHDAESLAVETNPKTQHQVESDVATSKAVSLQTQKERLQCGPHCASLTELDNVEAERSCWSFDMHQNQEQVLQYVLDTRRPGNELIVQTFKKTCLTRSDFLTLGLRRDVESTILNACFEMLERIALSKGKNIYTVDMYICPTWLPPLNIDPMTSLPSEAHLKDFILFPLWTPGHFQICKICPGTWTEMTAKDVVGFPRQDFGSDCGIFMLMAALYVILDEKFDYSILDMPVLRRWWCLLLLENNSLNR
;
A
#
# COMPACT_ATOMS: atom_id res chain seq x y z
N MET A 1 17.24 18.99 -5.11
CA MET A 1 18.19 18.26 -5.98
C MET A 1 19.11 19.26 -6.64
N GLN A 2 20.41 19.23 -6.32
CA GLN A 2 21.41 20.25 -6.73
C GLN A 2 22.03 19.99 -8.12
N GLY A 3 21.45 19.10 -8.93
CA GLY A 3 22.01 18.70 -10.23
C GLY A 3 22.91 17.48 -10.16
N VAL A 4 23.91 17.43 -11.03
CA VAL A 4 24.84 16.30 -11.20
C VAL A 4 26.24 16.74 -10.77
N ILE A 5 26.90 15.92 -9.96
CA ILE A 5 28.30 16.13 -9.56
C ILE A 5 29.14 15.08 -10.27
N GLN A 6 30.17 15.53 -10.99
CA GLN A 6 31.11 14.68 -11.72
C GLN A 6 32.45 14.62 -11.00
N ASN A 7 33.29 13.66 -11.40
CA ASN A 7 34.65 13.47 -10.86
C ASN A 7 34.71 13.22 -9.34
N VAL A 8 33.69 12.55 -8.81
CA VAL A 8 33.65 12.13 -7.41
C VAL A 8 34.54 10.89 -7.24
N SER A 9 35.36 10.89 -6.18
CA SER A 9 36.14 9.73 -5.78
C SER A 9 35.47 9.02 -4.60
N THR A 10 35.35 7.70 -4.67
CA THR A 10 34.79 6.87 -3.58
C THR A 10 35.87 6.02 -2.93
N TYR A 11 35.78 5.84 -1.61
CA TYR A 11 36.62 4.89 -0.89
C TYR A 11 35.92 3.52 -0.81
N SER A 12 36.64 2.45 -1.14
CA SER A 12 36.16 1.08 -0.91
C SER A 12 36.59 0.56 0.45
N LYS A 13 35.73 -0.17 1.16
CA LYS A 13 36.10 -0.87 2.39
C LYS A 13 36.55 -2.29 2.04
N CYS A 14 37.61 -2.79 2.67
CA CYS A 14 38.09 -4.17 2.49
C CYS A 14 37.97 -4.93 3.81
N CYS A 15 37.37 -6.12 3.79
CA CYS A 15 37.33 -6.98 4.98
C CYS A 15 38.76 -7.39 5.35
N PRO A 16 39.24 -7.12 6.57
CA PRO A 16 40.59 -7.49 6.97
C PRO A 16 40.79 -9.02 6.97
N SER A 17 39.72 -9.79 7.23
CA SER A 17 39.74 -11.25 7.32
C SER A 17 39.66 -11.92 5.95
N CYS A 18 38.57 -11.75 5.19
CA CYS A 18 38.36 -12.46 3.92
C CYS A 18 38.83 -11.69 2.67
N LYS A 19 39.38 -10.48 2.84
CA LYS A 19 39.82 -9.58 1.76
C LYS A 19 38.73 -9.16 0.76
N LEU A 20 37.46 -9.45 1.08
CA LEU A 20 36.33 -9.02 0.27
C LEU A 20 36.26 -7.49 0.27
N VAL A 21 36.25 -6.91 -0.92
CA VAL A 21 36.09 -5.46 -1.11
C VAL A 21 34.60 -5.15 -1.25
N TYR A 22 34.11 -4.25 -0.41
CA TYR A 22 32.76 -3.75 -0.43
C TYR A 22 32.70 -2.41 -1.15
N ARG A 23 31.69 -2.27 -1.99
CA ARG A 23 31.29 -0.97 -2.54
C ARG A 23 30.86 -0.05 -1.42
N TYR A 24 31.13 1.25 -1.60
CA TYR A 24 30.60 2.25 -0.69
C TYR A 24 29.07 2.26 -0.79
N GLN A 25 28.38 1.94 0.30
CA GLN A 25 26.92 2.00 0.38
C GLN A 25 26.51 2.39 1.81
N GLU A 26 26.38 3.69 2.06
CA GLU A 26 26.00 4.25 3.36
C GLU A 26 24.68 5.02 3.24
N TRP A 27 23.57 4.37 3.56
CA TRP A 27 22.22 4.94 3.44
C TRP A 27 22.02 6.20 4.29
N ARG A 28 22.78 6.32 5.39
CA ARG A 28 22.74 7.49 6.31
C ARG A 28 23.20 8.77 5.63
N ASP A 29 24.08 8.67 4.65
CA ASP A 29 24.58 9.80 3.87
C ASP A 29 23.57 10.24 2.80
N GLY A 30 22.41 9.57 2.73
CA GLY A 30 21.36 9.87 1.76
C GLY A 30 21.73 9.43 0.34
N LEU A 31 22.65 8.47 0.19
CA LEU A 31 23.17 8.01 -1.10
C LEU A 31 22.85 6.54 -1.37
N HIS A 32 22.66 6.25 -2.64
CA HIS A 32 22.49 4.93 -3.21
C HIS A 32 23.54 4.71 -4.29
N ASN A 33 24.45 3.78 -4.06
CA ASN A 33 25.49 3.43 -5.02
C ASN A 33 25.01 2.26 -5.88
N PHE A 34 24.82 2.50 -7.17
CA PHE A 34 24.43 1.46 -8.11
C PHE A 34 25.63 0.64 -8.58
N ASN A 35 26.68 1.30 -9.09
CA ASN A 35 27.81 0.61 -9.75
C ASN A 35 29.16 1.33 -9.63
N ASP A 36 29.36 2.13 -8.57
CA ASP A 36 30.52 2.98 -8.28
C ASP A 36 30.73 4.16 -9.27
N HIS A 37 30.14 4.09 -10.46
CA HIS A 37 30.15 5.15 -11.46
C HIS A 37 28.89 6.02 -11.40
N VAL A 38 27.77 5.46 -10.96
CA VAL A 38 26.50 6.15 -10.76
C VAL A 38 26.06 5.98 -9.31
N ILE A 39 26.05 7.11 -8.60
CA ILE A 39 25.55 7.23 -7.23
C ILE A 39 24.38 8.21 -7.27
N MET A 40 23.23 7.76 -6.82
CA MET A 40 22.01 8.55 -6.77
C MET A 40 21.72 8.96 -5.35
N THR A 41 21.10 10.12 -5.17
CA THR A 41 20.55 10.46 -3.85
C THR A 41 19.31 9.62 -3.58
N LEU A 42 19.07 9.23 -2.31
CA LEU A 42 17.82 8.59 -1.90
C LEU A 42 16.62 9.49 -2.17
N GLN A 43 16.82 10.82 -2.11
CA GLN A 43 15.80 11.78 -2.52
C GLN A 43 15.39 11.58 -3.99
N LEU A 44 16.34 11.42 -4.91
CA LEU A 44 16.04 11.13 -6.32
C LEU A 44 15.31 9.79 -6.45
N CYS A 45 15.79 8.73 -5.78
CA CYS A 45 15.14 7.42 -5.83
C CYS A 45 13.68 7.48 -5.37
N VAL A 46 13.42 8.11 -4.23
CA VAL A 46 12.06 8.29 -3.69
C VAL A 46 11.24 9.20 -4.62
N TYR A 47 11.82 10.23 -5.22
CA TYR A 47 11.15 11.08 -6.19
C TYR A 47 10.73 10.30 -7.45
N LEU A 48 11.60 9.43 -7.97
CA LEU A 48 11.30 8.53 -9.09
C LEU A 48 10.15 7.58 -8.74
N ARG A 49 10.15 6.99 -7.53
CA ARG A 49 9.04 6.16 -7.02
C ARG A 49 7.70 6.90 -7.06
N HIS A 50 7.66 8.12 -6.55
CA HIS A 50 6.44 8.94 -6.56
C HIS A 50 5.97 9.24 -7.99
N ASN A 51 6.88 9.54 -8.91
CA ASN A 51 6.55 9.80 -10.30
C ASN A 51 6.01 8.57 -11.02
N LEU A 52 6.58 7.38 -10.76
CA LEU A 52 6.08 6.11 -11.30
C LEU A 52 4.65 5.81 -10.80
N GLN A 53 4.35 6.12 -9.54
CA GLN A 53 2.98 6.04 -8.99
C GLN A 53 2.00 7.01 -9.67
N ASN A 54 2.52 8.11 -10.26
CA ASN A 54 1.76 9.09 -11.02
C ASN A 54 1.87 8.88 -12.55
N HIS A 55 2.28 7.69 -12.99
CA HIS A 55 2.36 7.29 -14.40
C HIS A 55 3.41 8.05 -15.25
N VAL A 56 4.45 8.58 -14.60
CA VAL A 56 5.58 9.25 -15.26
C VAL A 56 6.80 8.32 -15.23
N SER A 57 7.33 8.00 -16.41
CA SER A 57 8.51 7.13 -16.55
C SER A 57 9.78 7.80 -16.05
N VAL A 58 10.76 7.01 -15.62
CA VAL A 58 12.07 7.52 -15.18
C VAL A 58 12.69 8.43 -16.24
N SER A 59 12.70 8.03 -17.51
CA SER A 59 13.25 8.86 -18.60
C SER A 59 12.56 10.22 -18.70
N ARG A 60 11.22 10.29 -18.57
CA ARG A 60 10.52 11.59 -18.59
C ARG A 60 10.88 12.47 -17.40
N VAL A 61 11.03 11.88 -16.22
CA VAL A 61 11.47 12.62 -15.03
C VAL A 61 12.88 13.18 -15.23
N ILE A 62 13.81 12.35 -15.70
CA ILE A 62 15.19 12.77 -15.92
C ILE A 62 15.28 13.85 -17.00
N ASN A 63 14.63 13.68 -18.15
CA ASN A 63 14.61 14.71 -19.20
C ASN A 63 14.04 16.06 -18.69
N SER A 64 13.04 16.00 -17.81
CA SER A 64 12.47 17.21 -17.19
C SER A 64 13.46 17.87 -16.23
N LEU A 65 14.20 17.07 -15.45
CA LEU A 65 15.24 17.58 -14.55
C LEU A 65 16.44 18.15 -15.32
N GLU A 66 16.88 17.51 -16.39
CA GLU A 66 17.91 18.01 -17.31
C GLU A 66 17.53 19.37 -17.88
N SER A 67 16.30 19.50 -18.39
CA SER A 67 15.79 20.77 -18.93
C SER A 67 15.71 21.87 -17.87
N LEU A 68 15.30 21.54 -16.64
CA LEU A 68 15.15 22.50 -15.55
C LEU A 68 16.51 22.97 -15.02
N LEU A 69 17.42 22.02 -14.78
CA LEU A 69 18.71 22.27 -14.13
C LEU A 69 19.81 22.64 -15.13
N ARG A 70 19.56 22.47 -16.44
CA ARG A 70 20.50 22.72 -17.54
C ARG A 70 21.82 21.96 -17.35
N VAL A 71 21.71 20.71 -16.90
CA VAL A 71 22.83 19.78 -16.73
C VAL A 71 22.48 18.45 -17.35
N ASP A 72 23.47 17.79 -17.93
CA ASP A 72 23.30 16.45 -18.50
C ASP A 72 23.36 15.40 -17.38
N PHE A 73 22.37 14.51 -17.34
CA PHE A 73 22.35 13.38 -16.43
C PHE A 73 23.01 12.15 -17.08
N PRO A 74 23.40 11.14 -16.28
CA PRO A 74 23.75 9.84 -16.83
C PRO A 74 22.61 9.26 -17.69
N ALA A 75 22.95 8.36 -18.61
CA ALA A 75 21.98 7.71 -19.50
C ALA A 75 20.74 7.22 -18.73
N THR A 76 19.54 7.51 -19.23
CA THR A 76 18.28 7.25 -18.50
C THR A 76 18.10 5.78 -18.16
N ASP A 77 18.58 4.86 -19.01
CA ASP A 77 18.53 3.42 -18.76
C ASP A 77 19.41 3.02 -17.57
N LEU A 78 20.55 3.68 -17.38
CA LEU A 78 21.46 3.44 -16.27
C LEU A 78 20.84 3.94 -14.95
N ILE A 79 20.18 5.10 -14.99
CA ILE A 79 19.42 5.63 -13.84
C ILE A 79 18.24 4.72 -13.52
N PHE A 80 17.52 4.23 -14.53
CA PHE A 80 16.42 3.28 -14.33
C PHE A 80 16.90 1.97 -13.70
N GLN A 81 18.02 1.42 -14.16
CA GLN A 81 18.63 0.23 -13.55
C GLN A 81 19.04 0.51 -12.09
N GLY A 82 19.65 1.67 -11.82
CA GLY A 82 19.95 2.10 -10.46
C GLY A 82 18.69 2.22 -9.59
N TYR A 83 17.58 2.71 -10.14
CA TYR A 83 16.32 2.79 -9.42
C TYR A 83 15.76 1.41 -9.09
N CYS A 84 15.77 0.47 -10.05
CA CYS A 84 15.34 -0.91 -9.81
C CYS A 84 16.24 -1.61 -8.78
N HIS A 85 17.55 -1.35 -8.80
CA HIS A 85 18.50 -1.82 -7.81
C HIS A 85 18.16 -1.28 -6.40
N PHE A 86 17.83 0.01 -6.29
CA PHE A 86 17.35 0.63 -5.05
C PHE A 86 16.06 -0.02 -4.53
N GLU A 87 15.06 -0.22 -5.39
CA GLU A 87 13.81 -0.87 -4.99
C GLU A 87 14.02 -2.33 -4.56
N ALA A 88 14.94 -3.05 -5.20
CA ALA A 88 15.25 -4.44 -4.86
C ALA A 88 15.96 -4.58 -3.51
N LEU A 89 16.71 -3.55 -3.09
CA LEU A 89 17.34 -3.47 -1.77
C LEU A 89 16.44 -2.81 -0.70
N SER A 90 15.29 -2.27 -1.09
CA SER A 90 14.34 -1.67 -0.15
C SER A 90 13.58 -2.75 0.61
N ASN A 91 13.39 -2.57 1.92
CA ASN A 91 12.60 -3.48 2.76
C ASN A 91 11.09 -3.34 2.48
N THR A 92 10.66 -3.91 1.35
CA THR A 92 9.26 -3.92 0.90
C THR A 92 8.64 -5.27 1.20
N GLU A 93 7.56 -5.30 1.97
CA GLU A 93 6.98 -6.55 2.48
C GLU A 93 6.14 -7.30 1.44
N TYR A 94 5.60 -6.60 0.43
CA TYR A 94 4.71 -7.17 -0.59
C TYR A 94 3.52 -7.94 0.01
N LYS A 95 2.89 -7.36 1.05
CA LYS A 95 1.85 -8.02 1.87
C LYS A 95 0.61 -8.43 1.07
N TYR A 96 0.18 -7.59 0.12
CA TYR A 96 -0.98 -7.87 -0.75
C TYR A 96 -2.25 -8.26 0.03
N SER A 97 -2.50 -7.57 1.15
CA SER A 97 -3.67 -7.81 2.01
C SER A 97 -4.46 -6.52 2.23
N CYS A 98 -5.78 -6.64 2.38
CA CYS A 98 -6.66 -5.51 2.59
C CYS A 98 -6.90 -5.29 4.08
N VAL A 99 -6.88 -4.03 4.51
CA VAL A 99 -7.21 -3.66 5.90
C VAL A 99 -8.66 -3.98 6.28
N ASN A 100 -9.59 -4.05 5.33
CA ASN A 100 -10.99 -4.39 5.60
C ASN A 100 -11.26 -5.90 5.52
N CYS A 101 -10.71 -6.57 4.51
CA CYS A 101 -10.94 -7.99 4.27
C CYS A 101 -9.96 -8.91 5.01
N GLY A 102 -8.82 -8.38 5.47
CA GLY A 102 -7.75 -9.15 6.07
C GLY A 102 -6.95 -9.95 5.03
N PHE A 103 -6.43 -11.10 5.43
CA PHE A 103 -5.64 -11.98 4.58
C PHE A 103 -6.49 -12.83 3.63
N TYR A 104 -7.77 -13.05 3.97
CA TYR A 104 -8.66 -14.00 3.28
C TYR A 104 -9.96 -13.29 2.86
N PRO A 105 -9.98 -12.63 1.70
CA PRO A 105 -11.17 -11.91 1.25
C PRO A 105 -12.27 -12.90 0.84
N PRO A 106 -13.49 -12.81 1.41
CA PRO A 106 -14.57 -13.75 1.10
C PRO A 106 -15.19 -13.52 -0.29
N VAL A 107 -15.06 -12.30 -0.81
CA VAL A 107 -15.51 -11.92 -2.15
C VAL A 107 -14.32 -11.37 -2.92
N VAL A 108 -14.12 -11.83 -4.15
CA VAL A 108 -13.06 -11.38 -5.03
C VAL A 108 -13.56 -11.14 -6.45
N VAL A 109 -12.90 -10.22 -7.15
CA VAL A 109 -13.09 -9.90 -8.57
C VAL A 109 -11.82 -10.27 -9.31
N MET A 110 -11.97 -10.97 -10.43
CA MET A 110 -10.90 -11.50 -11.26
C MET A 110 -11.02 -10.96 -12.67
N ASP A 111 -9.94 -10.38 -13.19
CA ASP A 111 -9.91 -9.88 -14.56
C ASP A 111 -8.47 -9.78 -15.09
N LEU A 112 -8.35 -9.69 -16.42
CA LEU A 112 -7.13 -9.71 -17.21
C LEU A 112 -6.87 -8.38 -17.91
N HIS A 113 -5.67 -7.84 -17.72
CA HIS A 113 -5.19 -6.76 -18.55
C HIS A 113 -4.32 -7.27 -19.71
N ARG A 114 -4.90 -7.30 -20.92
CA ARG A 114 -4.26 -7.81 -22.16
C ARG A 114 -3.11 -6.95 -22.75
N LYS A 115 -2.85 -5.77 -22.18
CA LYS A 115 -1.80 -4.83 -22.62
C LYS A 115 -0.79 -4.59 -21.48
N GLY A 116 0.20 -3.73 -21.68
CA GLY A 116 1.16 -3.47 -20.59
C GLY A 116 1.98 -4.71 -20.29
N VAL A 117 2.38 -5.45 -21.33
CA VAL A 117 3.08 -6.73 -21.27
C VAL A 117 4.49 -6.56 -21.83
N PHE A 118 5.43 -7.33 -21.31
CA PHE A 118 6.74 -7.47 -21.95
C PHE A 118 6.58 -8.21 -23.28
N SER A 119 7.38 -7.80 -24.27
CA SER A 119 7.49 -8.53 -25.54
C SER A 119 8.43 -9.71 -25.37
N PHE A 120 7.99 -10.89 -25.78
CA PHE A 120 8.76 -12.12 -25.82
C PHE A 120 8.11 -13.09 -26.82
N GLU A 121 8.91 -13.93 -27.47
CA GLU A 121 8.42 -14.88 -28.46
C GLU A 121 8.09 -16.21 -27.77
N VAL A 122 6.81 -16.54 -27.63
CA VAL A 122 6.34 -17.75 -26.91
C VAL A 122 6.82 -19.05 -27.59
N SER A 123 7.22 -19.00 -28.86
CA SER A 123 7.85 -20.10 -29.61
C SER A 123 9.21 -20.51 -29.03
N GLU A 124 9.90 -19.62 -28.31
CA GLU A 124 11.19 -19.88 -27.67
C GLU A 124 11.06 -20.64 -26.33
N LEU A 125 9.84 -20.90 -25.85
CA LEU A 125 9.62 -21.66 -24.61
C LEU A 125 9.81 -23.16 -24.83
N GLU A 126 10.80 -23.72 -24.15
CA GLU A 126 11.01 -25.16 -24.07
C GLU A 126 9.94 -25.83 -23.21
N GLN A 127 9.44 -27.00 -23.65
CA GLN A 127 8.50 -27.79 -22.87
C GLN A 127 9.22 -28.39 -21.65
N PRO A 128 8.59 -28.37 -20.46
CA PRO A 128 9.19 -28.97 -19.29
C PRO A 128 9.21 -30.51 -19.39
N GLY A 129 10.03 -31.15 -18.56
CA GLY A 129 10.06 -32.62 -18.45
C GLY A 129 8.72 -33.20 -17.96
N SER A 130 8.47 -34.49 -18.21
CA SER A 130 7.20 -35.16 -17.87
C SER A 130 6.88 -35.23 -16.37
N GLU A 131 7.90 -35.10 -15.51
CA GLU A 131 7.78 -35.09 -14.04
C GLU A 131 7.36 -33.71 -13.49
N PHE A 132 7.31 -32.67 -14.34
CA PHE A 132 6.97 -31.33 -13.91
C PHE A 132 5.46 -31.13 -13.88
N HIS A 133 4.91 -30.86 -12.69
CA HIS A 133 3.47 -30.68 -12.48
C HIS A 133 3.04 -29.20 -12.36
N GLY A 134 3.91 -28.25 -12.73
CA GLY A 134 3.60 -26.83 -12.65
C GLY A 134 3.69 -26.25 -11.24
N GLU A 135 4.42 -26.88 -10.33
CA GLU A 135 4.72 -26.32 -9.01
C GLU A 135 5.93 -25.40 -9.06
N HIS A 136 5.81 -24.22 -8.45
CA HIS A 136 6.85 -23.19 -8.40
C HIS A 136 7.12 -22.75 -6.98
N ASN A 137 8.39 -22.64 -6.61
CA ASN A 137 8.75 -21.96 -5.38
C ASN A 137 8.69 -20.43 -5.58
N ILE A 138 7.60 -19.83 -5.10
CA ILE A 138 7.34 -18.38 -5.23
C ILE A 138 8.44 -17.52 -4.59
N VAL A 139 9.01 -17.96 -3.46
CA VAL A 139 10.04 -17.20 -2.75
C VAL A 139 11.32 -17.17 -3.57
N SER A 140 11.82 -18.35 -3.94
CA SER A 140 13.03 -18.52 -4.77
C SER A 140 12.92 -17.76 -6.10
N PHE A 141 11.77 -17.87 -6.79
CA PHE A 141 11.57 -17.15 -8.05
C PHE A 141 11.68 -15.64 -7.87
N TRP A 142 10.94 -15.05 -6.93
CA TRP A 142 10.96 -13.60 -6.76
C TRP A 142 12.25 -13.06 -6.13
N GLU A 143 12.96 -13.88 -5.34
CA GLU A 143 14.32 -13.60 -4.89
C GLU A 143 15.30 -13.60 -6.07
N SER A 144 15.16 -14.52 -7.03
CA SER A 144 15.98 -14.51 -8.26
C SER A 144 15.73 -13.25 -9.10
N VAL A 145 14.47 -12.77 -9.16
CA VAL A 145 14.12 -11.51 -9.83
C VAL A 145 14.76 -10.31 -9.11
N HIS A 146 14.72 -10.28 -7.78
CA HIS A 146 15.43 -9.26 -6.99
C HIS A 146 16.94 -9.30 -7.24
N LEU A 147 17.52 -10.49 -7.18
CA LEU A 147 18.95 -10.71 -7.40
C LEU A 147 19.37 -10.27 -8.79
N HIS A 148 18.54 -10.49 -9.83
CA HIS A 148 18.77 -9.95 -11.16
C HIS A 148 18.81 -8.42 -11.15
N MET A 149 17.90 -7.73 -10.46
CA MET A 149 17.91 -6.27 -10.39
C MET A 149 19.16 -5.76 -9.65
N ILE A 150 19.57 -6.45 -8.59
CA ILE A 150 20.76 -6.13 -7.78
C ILE A 150 22.03 -6.37 -8.60
N SER A 151 22.11 -7.50 -9.30
CA SER A 151 23.33 -7.94 -9.99
C SER A 151 23.71 -7.04 -11.16
N ARG A 152 22.76 -6.30 -11.75
CA ARG A 152 23.01 -5.33 -12.84
C ARG A 152 24.07 -4.28 -12.50
N GLY A 153 24.21 -3.92 -11.23
CA GLY A 153 25.26 -2.99 -10.80
C GLY A 153 26.67 -3.60 -10.83
N PHE A 154 26.82 -4.93 -10.90
CA PHE A 154 28.08 -5.65 -10.71
C PHE A 154 28.76 -6.10 -12.01
N PHE A 155 27.99 -6.25 -13.09
CA PHE A 155 28.51 -6.74 -14.37
C PHE A 155 28.59 -5.60 -15.40
N LYS A 156 29.72 -5.51 -16.12
CA LYS A 156 29.91 -4.49 -17.16
C LYS A 156 29.01 -4.71 -18.37
N LEU A 157 28.79 -5.98 -18.72
CA LEU A 157 27.94 -6.39 -19.83
C LEU A 157 26.77 -7.24 -19.31
N PRO A 158 25.52 -7.01 -19.78
CA PRO A 158 24.38 -7.84 -19.38
C PRO A 158 24.56 -9.34 -19.66
N SER A 159 25.29 -9.69 -20.73
CA SER A 159 25.57 -11.08 -21.11
C SER A 159 26.46 -11.83 -20.11
N GLN A 160 27.15 -11.12 -19.21
CA GLN A 160 28.00 -11.71 -18.18
C GLN A 160 27.25 -11.96 -16.87
N ASN A 161 26.03 -11.45 -16.73
CA ASN A 161 25.25 -11.56 -15.51
C ASN A 161 24.64 -12.98 -15.40
N PRO A 162 25.06 -13.81 -14.42
CA PRO A 162 24.56 -15.18 -14.29
C PRO A 162 23.17 -15.25 -13.65
N PHE A 163 22.67 -14.13 -13.12
CA PHE A 163 21.39 -14.06 -12.42
C PHE A 163 20.25 -13.57 -13.32
N VAL A 164 20.41 -13.60 -14.64
CA VAL A 164 19.37 -13.17 -15.57
C VAL A 164 18.16 -14.11 -15.45
N VAL A 165 17.02 -13.53 -15.13
CA VAL A 165 15.73 -14.23 -15.15
C VAL A 165 15.01 -13.96 -16.47
N SER A 166 14.70 -15.03 -17.18
CA SER A 166 13.98 -15.07 -18.45
C SER A 166 12.70 -15.90 -18.31
N PRO A 167 11.67 -15.66 -19.16
CA PRO A 167 10.47 -16.48 -19.20
C PRO A 167 10.77 -17.96 -19.48
N SER A 168 10.23 -18.86 -18.64
CA SER A 168 10.24 -20.31 -18.86
C SER A 168 9.04 -20.96 -18.16
N TYR A 169 8.61 -22.15 -18.55
CA TYR A 169 7.53 -22.84 -17.83
C TYR A 169 7.97 -23.38 -16.47
N GLU A 170 9.26 -23.68 -16.29
CA GLU A 170 9.82 -24.28 -15.08
C GLU A 170 10.18 -23.24 -14.01
N ASN A 171 10.31 -21.95 -14.37
CA ASN A 171 10.71 -20.90 -13.44
C ASN A 171 10.00 -19.58 -13.73
N TRP A 172 8.68 -19.55 -13.49
CA TRP A 172 7.85 -18.36 -13.71
C TRP A 172 6.64 -18.36 -12.76
N ALA A 173 6.85 -17.87 -11.54
CA ALA A 173 5.83 -17.91 -10.50
C ALA A 173 4.96 -16.62 -10.49
N PRO A 174 3.65 -16.74 -10.19
CA PRO A 174 2.83 -15.57 -9.86
C PRO A 174 3.27 -14.93 -8.53
N TRP A 175 2.71 -13.78 -8.17
CA TRP A 175 2.76 -13.27 -6.80
C TRP A 175 1.41 -13.45 -6.12
N ILE A 176 1.43 -14.01 -4.91
CA ILE A 176 0.28 -14.13 -4.01
C ILE A 176 0.76 -13.64 -2.64
N GLY A 177 -0.05 -12.81 -1.97
CA GLY A 177 0.26 -12.29 -0.64
C GLY A 177 0.67 -13.40 0.33
N VAL A 178 1.70 -13.14 1.14
CA VAL A 178 2.37 -14.15 1.98
C VAL A 178 1.41 -14.86 2.93
N GLU A 179 0.47 -14.11 3.50
CA GLU A 179 -0.54 -14.66 4.42
C GLU A 179 -1.71 -15.32 3.68
N THR A 180 -1.94 -14.97 2.41
CA THR A 180 -3.05 -15.48 1.59
C THR A 180 -2.71 -16.82 0.94
N ARG A 181 -1.45 -17.03 0.55
CA ARG A 181 -1.00 -18.27 -0.11
C ARG A 181 -0.94 -19.43 0.89
N ASN A 182 -1.19 -20.65 0.41
CA ASN A 182 -1.14 -21.86 1.24
C ASN A 182 0.28 -22.18 1.71
N GLY A 183 1.29 -21.88 0.89
CA GLY A 183 2.68 -22.09 1.21
C GLY A 183 3.61 -21.46 0.19
N ASN A 184 4.87 -21.89 0.18
CA ASN A 184 5.86 -21.41 -0.78
C ASN A 184 5.79 -22.12 -2.14
N SER A 185 5.14 -23.29 -2.23
CA SER A 185 4.82 -23.92 -3.52
C SER A 185 3.51 -23.35 -4.05
N VAL A 186 3.52 -22.81 -5.27
CA VAL A 186 2.35 -22.26 -5.96
C VAL A 186 2.24 -22.84 -7.36
N LEU A 187 1.03 -22.90 -7.90
CA LEU A 187 0.78 -23.47 -9.21
C LEU A 187 0.98 -22.44 -10.34
N ASN A 188 1.62 -22.88 -11.41
CA ASN A 188 1.55 -22.31 -12.74
C ASN A 188 1.68 -23.43 -13.80
N THR A 189 0.54 -23.83 -14.35
CA THR A 189 0.39 -24.95 -15.29
C THR A 189 0.21 -24.48 -16.74
N GLU A 190 0.74 -23.30 -17.09
CA GLU A 190 0.59 -22.73 -18.45
C GLU A 190 1.14 -23.61 -19.57
N PHE A 191 2.09 -24.51 -19.28
CA PHE A 191 2.65 -25.46 -20.24
C PHE A 191 1.58 -26.45 -20.77
N GLU A 192 0.62 -26.84 -19.93
CA GLU A 192 -0.48 -27.75 -20.30
C GLU A 192 -1.47 -27.12 -21.30
N LYS A 193 -1.37 -25.82 -21.56
CA LYS A 193 -2.16 -25.16 -22.61
C LYS A 193 -1.69 -25.56 -24.03
N VAL A 194 -0.58 -26.28 -24.16
CA VAL A 194 -0.03 -26.71 -25.45
C VAL A 194 -0.71 -28.01 -25.93
N PRO A 195 -1.26 -28.04 -27.16
CA PRO A 195 -2.08 -29.16 -27.64
C PRO A 195 -1.43 -30.55 -27.66
N GLN A 196 -0.11 -30.65 -27.59
CA GLN A 196 0.62 -31.93 -27.71
C GLN A 196 0.58 -32.79 -26.42
N GLN A 197 0.10 -32.24 -25.30
CA GLN A 197 0.01 -32.94 -24.00
C GLN A 197 -1.35 -32.74 -23.32
N ARG A 198 -2.46 -32.82 -24.05
CA ARG A 198 -3.78 -32.93 -23.39
C ARG A 198 -3.83 -34.24 -22.61
N SER A 199 -3.89 -34.15 -21.28
CA SER A 199 -4.13 -35.30 -20.41
C SER A 199 -5.55 -35.85 -20.65
N THR A 200 -5.72 -37.16 -20.58
CA THR A 200 -6.94 -37.90 -20.96
C THR A 200 -8.17 -37.66 -20.05
N GLY A 201 -8.07 -36.75 -19.06
CA GLY A 201 -9.11 -36.49 -18.05
C GLY A 201 -9.64 -35.05 -18.01
N GLU A 202 -9.20 -34.15 -18.89
CA GLU A 202 -9.81 -32.81 -18.97
C GLU A 202 -11.22 -32.88 -19.56
N PRO A 203 -12.18 -32.06 -19.07
CA PRO A 203 -13.49 -31.97 -19.69
C PRO A 203 -13.27 -31.51 -21.13
N GLN A 204 -13.88 -32.21 -22.07
CA GLN A 204 -13.96 -31.76 -23.46
C GLN A 204 -14.85 -30.52 -23.53
N LEU A 205 -14.37 -29.39 -23.00
CA LEU A 205 -14.77 -28.09 -23.50
C LEU A 205 -14.00 -27.94 -24.80
N GLU A 206 -14.64 -28.41 -25.87
CA GLU A 206 -14.36 -28.26 -27.30
C GLU A 206 -13.03 -27.56 -27.62
N ASP A 207 -12.20 -28.22 -28.45
CA ASP A 207 -11.19 -27.54 -29.29
C ASP A 207 -11.60 -26.10 -29.51
N VAL A 208 -10.77 -25.13 -29.11
CA VAL A 208 -11.06 -23.69 -29.25
C VAL A 208 -11.82 -23.51 -30.55
N SER A 209 -13.14 -23.30 -30.45
CA SER A 209 -13.95 -23.42 -31.65
C SER A 209 -13.45 -22.39 -32.63
N GLU A 210 -13.58 -22.67 -33.93
CA GLU A 210 -13.24 -21.70 -34.96
C GLU A 210 -13.88 -20.34 -34.62
N ASP A 211 -15.06 -20.34 -34.01
CA ASP A 211 -15.76 -19.16 -33.47
C ASP A 211 -14.99 -18.44 -32.35
N ARG A 212 -14.43 -19.13 -31.35
CA ARG A 212 -13.64 -18.48 -30.29
C ARG A 212 -12.32 -17.94 -30.83
N LEU A 213 -11.71 -18.65 -31.78
CA LEU A 213 -10.54 -18.20 -32.52
C LEU A 213 -10.84 -16.92 -33.32
N CYS A 214 -12.00 -16.91 -33.96
CA CYS A 214 -12.58 -15.80 -34.70
C CYS A 214 -12.94 -14.59 -33.83
N ASP A 215 -13.47 -14.81 -32.63
CA ASP A 215 -13.82 -13.76 -31.67
C ASP A 215 -12.56 -13.06 -31.15
N GLU A 216 -11.49 -13.82 -30.91
CA GLU A 216 -10.20 -13.24 -30.53
C GLU A 216 -9.52 -12.52 -31.69
N LEU A 217 -9.64 -13.00 -32.92
CA LEU A 217 -9.26 -12.27 -34.14
C LEU A 217 -10.01 -10.93 -34.28
N LEU A 218 -11.31 -10.92 -34.00
CA LEU A 218 -12.14 -9.70 -33.99
C LEU A 218 -11.71 -8.69 -32.93
N LYS A 219 -10.95 -9.11 -31.91
CA LYS A 219 -10.39 -8.22 -30.88
C LYS A 219 -9.00 -7.69 -31.25
N GLN A 220 -8.35 -8.21 -32.29
CA GLN A 220 -6.99 -7.79 -32.71
C GLN A 220 -6.98 -6.47 -33.49
N LYS A 221 -5.89 -5.71 -33.35
CA LYS A 221 -5.68 -4.47 -34.11
C LYS A 221 -5.48 -4.76 -35.60
N LEU A 222 -5.91 -3.84 -36.47
CA LEU A 222 -5.74 -3.94 -37.94
C LEU A 222 -4.27 -4.18 -38.35
N SER A 223 -3.32 -3.56 -37.65
CA SER A 223 -1.89 -3.76 -37.89
C SER A 223 -1.45 -5.21 -37.64
N THR A 224 -2.00 -5.86 -36.62
CA THR A 224 -1.73 -7.27 -36.28
C THR A 224 -2.36 -8.19 -37.32
N ILE A 225 -3.61 -7.90 -37.71
CA ILE A 225 -4.33 -8.65 -38.75
C ILE A 225 -3.59 -8.58 -40.09
N ARG A 226 -3.06 -7.42 -40.47
CA ARG A 226 -2.24 -7.27 -41.70
C ARG A 226 -0.94 -8.06 -41.64
N LYS A 227 -0.24 -8.03 -40.50
CA LYS A 227 0.97 -8.85 -40.30
C LYS A 227 0.65 -10.34 -40.41
N LEU A 228 -0.49 -10.77 -39.87
CA LEU A 228 -0.94 -12.16 -39.91
C LEU A 228 -1.34 -12.60 -41.32
N CYS A 229 -2.08 -11.77 -42.06
CA CYS A 229 -2.37 -12.02 -43.47
C CYS A 229 -1.05 -12.19 -44.26
N LYS A 230 -0.06 -11.33 -44.01
CA LYS A 230 1.25 -11.42 -44.64
C LYS A 230 2.00 -12.72 -44.28
N SER A 231 1.98 -13.18 -43.04
CA SER A 231 2.64 -14.43 -42.61
C SER A 231 1.93 -15.71 -43.10
N CYS A 232 0.66 -15.57 -43.48
CA CYS A 232 -0.14 -16.61 -44.13
C CYS A 232 -0.10 -16.52 -45.67
N ASN A 233 0.74 -15.65 -46.25
CA ASN A 233 0.84 -15.39 -47.70
C ASN A 233 -0.48 -14.94 -48.35
N MET A 234 -1.25 -14.11 -47.64
CA MET A 234 -2.55 -13.59 -48.09
C MET A 234 -2.47 -12.10 -48.44
N ASP A 235 -3.35 -11.64 -49.32
CA ASP A 235 -3.47 -10.21 -49.64
C ASP A 235 -3.84 -9.38 -48.39
N THR A 236 -3.21 -8.21 -48.25
CA THR A 236 -3.31 -7.33 -47.07
C THR A 236 -4.14 -6.07 -47.31
N ASN A 237 -4.70 -5.92 -48.52
CA ASN A 237 -5.53 -4.78 -48.91
C ASN A 237 -6.98 -4.97 -48.51
N GLY A 238 -7.70 -3.88 -48.24
CA GLY A 238 -9.13 -3.89 -47.88
C GLY A 238 -9.42 -3.46 -46.44
N SER A 239 -10.70 -3.55 -46.07
CA SER A 239 -11.19 -3.20 -44.74
C SER A 239 -10.80 -4.27 -43.70
N ARG A 240 -10.94 -3.94 -42.41
CA ARG A 240 -10.66 -4.88 -41.32
C ARG A 240 -11.47 -6.18 -41.46
N MET A 241 -12.74 -6.08 -41.83
CA MET A 241 -13.61 -7.25 -41.97
C MET A 241 -13.23 -8.09 -43.20
N ASP A 242 -12.76 -7.46 -44.28
CA ASP A 242 -12.31 -8.20 -45.47
C ASP A 242 -11.09 -9.08 -45.18
N LEU A 243 -10.17 -8.58 -44.36
CA LEU A 243 -8.98 -9.33 -43.92
C LEU A 243 -9.34 -10.45 -42.94
N ILE A 244 -10.27 -10.20 -42.01
CA ILE A 244 -10.75 -11.22 -41.06
C ILE A 244 -11.49 -12.33 -41.78
N ASN A 245 -12.41 -12.01 -42.69
CA ASN A 245 -13.16 -13.01 -43.46
C ASN A 245 -12.23 -13.85 -44.35
N ARG A 246 -11.17 -13.23 -44.88
CA ARG A 246 -10.10 -13.95 -45.59
C ARG A 246 -9.39 -14.95 -44.69
N LEU A 247 -8.91 -14.51 -43.52
CA LEU A 247 -8.25 -15.39 -42.54
C LEU A 247 -9.18 -16.54 -42.13
N ARG A 248 -10.47 -16.28 -41.90
CA ARG A 248 -11.48 -17.31 -41.63
C ARG A 248 -11.59 -18.34 -42.77
N GLY A 249 -11.64 -17.86 -44.02
CA GLY A 249 -11.71 -18.74 -45.18
C GLY A 249 -10.52 -19.71 -45.30
N GLU A 250 -9.31 -19.23 -44.99
CA GLU A 250 -8.05 -19.98 -45.10
C GLU A 250 -7.71 -20.83 -43.87
N MET A 251 -8.33 -20.54 -42.72
CA MET A 251 -8.19 -21.30 -41.47
C MET A 251 -8.69 -22.76 -41.56
N LYS A 252 -9.34 -23.13 -42.67
CA LYS A 252 -9.62 -24.53 -43.01
C LYS A 252 -8.35 -25.37 -43.18
N SER A 253 -7.22 -24.74 -43.50
CA SER A 253 -5.93 -25.40 -43.57
C SER A 253 -5.26 -25.45 -42.19
N ARG A 254 -4.76 -26.64 -41.80
CA ARG A 254 -4.14 -26.83 -40.49
C ARG A 254 -2.93 -25.92 -40.26
N GLN A 255 -2.14 -25.66 -41.31
CA GLN A 255 -0.98 -24.76 -41.23
C GLN A 255 -1.36 -23.29 -40.97
N THR A 256 -2.41 -22.78 -41.63
CA THR A 256 -2.87 -21.40 -41.41
C THR A 256 -3.59 -21.29 -40.06
N TYR A 257 -4.38 -22.30 -39.68
CA TYR A 257 -4.96 -22.42 -38.35
C TYR A 257 -3.89 -22.32 -37.27
N ASP A 258 -2.83 -23.13 -37.36
CA ASP A 258 -1.74 -23.15 -36.37
C ASP A 258 -0.96 -21.83 -36.36
N LYS A 259 -0.76 -21.16 -37.50
CA LYS A 259 -0.15 -19.81 -37.58
C LYS A 259 -1.01 -18.71 -36.98
N VAL A 260 -2.32 -18.73 -37.23
CA VAL A 260 -3.29 -17.80 -36.64
C VAL A 260 -3.36 -18.04 -35.14
N PHE A 261 -3.41 -19.30 -34.72
CA PHE A 261 -3.40 -19.71 -33.33
C PHE A 261 -2.09 -19.29 -32.64
N GLN A 262 -0.92 -19.52 -33.23
CA GLN A 262 0.35 -19.05 -32.69
C GLN A 262 0.45 -17.52 -32.67
N SER A 263 -0.11 -16.81 -33.65
CA SER A 263 -0.04 -15.35 -33.66
C SER A 263 -0.96 -14.69 -32.62
N VAL A 264 -2.08 -15.32 -32.30
CA VAL A 264 -3.08 -14.77 -31.36
C VAL A 264 -2.85 -15.28 -29.94
N TRP A 265 -2.33 -16.51 -29.76
CA TRP A 265 -2.01 -17.13 -28.45
C TRP A 265 -0.50 -17.23 -28.15
N GLY A 266 0.39 -16.90 -29.09
CA GLY A 266 1.85 -16.89 -28.92
C GLY A 266 2.46 -15.51 -28.66
N ALA A 267 1.63 -14.52 -28.31
CA ALA A 267 2.06 -13.31 -27.63
C ALA A 267 1.82 -13.47 -26.12
N SER A 268 2.63 -12.79 -25.28
CA SER A 268 2.43 -12.79 -23.82
C SER A 268 0.98 -12.42 -23.48
N GLY A 269 0.37 -13.21 -22.59
CA GLY A 269 -1.08 -13.27 -22.44
C GLY A 269 -1.72 -12.15 -21.62
N GLY A 270 -0.99 -11.10 -21.29
CA GLY A 270 -1.44 -10.09 -20.32
C GLY A 270 -0.94 -10.38 -18.92
N TRP A 271 -1.50 -9.65 -17.97
CA TRP A 271 -1.35 -9.92 -16.55
C TRP A 271 -2.72 -9.98 -15.88
N SER A 272 -2.94 -11.05 -15.12
CA SER A 272 -4.19 -11.35 -14.42
C SER A 272 -4.10 -10.91 -12.96
N VAL A 273 -5.22 -10.47 -12.38
CA VAL A 273 -5.29 -10.12 -10.96
C VAL A 273 -6.48 -10.77 -10.26
N ILE A 274 -6.29 -11.06 -8.98
CA ILE A 274 -7.39 -11.33 -8.05
C ILE A 274 -7.43 -10.20 -7.03
N MET A 275 -8.57 -9.53 -6.92
CA MET A 275 -8.74 -8.32 -6.10
C MET A 275 -9.95 -8.44 -5.19
N CYS A 276 -9.92 -7.81 -4.02
CA CYS A 276 -11.15 -7.64 -3.24
C CYS A 276 -11.98 -6.44 -3.77
N PRO A 277 -13.28 -6.32 -3.40
CA PRO A 277 -14.14 -5.20 -3.80
C PRO A 277 -13.61 -3.81 -3.40
N HIS A 278 -12.74 -3.74 -2.39
CA HIS A 278 -12.08 -2.48 -1.98
C HIS A 278 -10.96 -2.03 -2.93
N GLY A 279 -10.60 -2.86 -3.92
CA GLY A 279 -9.60 -2.58 -4.93
C GLY A 279 -8.17 -2.92 -4.55
N ILE A 280 -7.96 -3.71 -3.50
CA ILE A 280 -6.65 -4.24 -3.12
C ILE A 280 -6.39 -5.53 -3.90
N VAL A 281 -5.20 -5.62 -4.51
CA VAL A 281 -4.74 -6.81 -5.24
C VAL A 281 -4.17 -7.82 -4.25
N TYR A 282 -4.64 -9.07 -4.31
CA TYR A 282 -4.16 -10.21 -3.52
C TYR A 282 -3.25 -11.14 -4.32
N SER A 283 -3.48 -11.24 -5.63
CA SER A 283 -2.66 -12.03 -6.53
C SER A 283 -2.46 -11.33 -7.85
N VAL A 284 -1.28 -11.51 -8.44
CA VAL A 284 -0.96 -11.08 -9.81
C VAL A 284 -0.18 -12.18 -10.52
N LYS A 285 -0.62 -12.53 -11.74
CA LYS A 285 0.06 -13.49 -12.62
C LYS A 285 0.43 -12.79 -13.92
N PHE A 286 1.65 -13.01 -14.40
CA PHE A 286 2.13 -12.50 -15.68
C PHE A 286 2.10 -13.65 -16.68
N ASN A 287 1.06 -13.70 -17.51
CA ASN A 287 0.80 -14.88 -18.33
C ASN A 287 1.78 -14.97 -19.50
N LEU A 288 2.39 -16.13 -19.68
CA LEU A 288 3.26 -16.42 -20.81
C LEU A 288 2.43 -16.69 -22.08
N ARG A 289 1.27 -17.30 -21.93
CA ARG A 289 0.28 -17.58 -22.97
C ARG A 289 -1.01 -16.84 -22.70
N ALA A 290 -1.89 -16.76 -23.70
CA ALA A 290 -3.22 -16.20 -23.50
C ALA A 290 -3.90 -16.76 -22.25
N GLU A 291 -4.53 -15.86 -21.50
CA GLU A 291 -5.22 -16.20 -20.27
C GLU A 291 -6.39 -17.16 -20.52
N SER A 292 -6.60 -18.06 -19.58
CA SER A 292 -7.74 -18.96 -19.52
C SER A 292 -8.13 -19.26 -18.07
N PRO A 293 -9.30 -19.89 -17.82
CA PRO A 293 -9.72 -20.21 -16.45
C PRO A 293 -8.74 -21.06 -15.66
N ARG A 294 -7.90 -21.84 -16.35
CA ARG A 294 -6.75 -22.57 -15.78
C ARG A 294 -5.83 -21.66 -14.97
N ASP A 295 -5.59 -20.43 -15.41
CA ASP A 295 -4.72 -19.48 -14.70
C ASP A 295 -5.31 -19.03 -13.37
N TYR A 296 -6.61 -18.77 -13.33
CA TYR A 296 -7.31 -18.42 -12.09
C TYR A 296 -7.49 -19.63 -11.18
N ALA A 297 -7.71 -20.83 -11.75
CA ALA A 297 -7.72 -22.06 -10.98
C ALA A 297 -6.36 -22.31 -10.31
N ASP A 298 -5.23 -22.13 -11.03
CA ASP A 298 -3.88 -22.22 -10.44
C ASP A 298 -3.70 -21.25 -9.26
N LEU A 299 -4.11 -19.99 -9.43
CA LEU A 299 -4.01 -18.98 -8.39
C LEU A 299 -4.85 -19.33 -7.16
N LEU A 300 -6.12 -19.70 -7.36
CA LEU A 300 -7.06 -20.01 -6.27
C LEU A 300 -6.69 -21.29 -5.52
N LEU A 301 -6.23 -22.33 -6.23
CA LEU A 301 -5.74 -23.56 -5.60
C LEU A 301 -4.41 -23.36 -4.86
N SER A 302 -3.71 -22.26 -5.14
CA SER A 302 -2.53 -21.83 -4.39
C SER A 302 -2.88 -20.98 -3.15
N TRP A 303 -4.14 -20.60 -2.95
CA TRP A 303 -4.59 -19.87 -1.76
C TRP A 303 -4.81 -20.84 -0.60
N LYS A 304 -4.58 -20.36 0.63
CA LYS A 304 -4.83 -21.11 1.86
C LYS A 304 -6.31 -21.35 2.11
N HIS A 305 -7.14 -20.35 1.78
CA HIS A 305 -8.59 -20.40 1.91
C HIS A 305 -9.21 -19.85 0.63
N LEU A 306 -10.08 -20.64 0.00
CA LEU A 306 -10.80 -20.24 -1.20
C LEU A 306 -11.83 -19.15 -0.86
N PRO A 307 -11.99 -18.08 -1.66
CA PRO A 307 -13.06 -17.10 -1.46
C PRO A 307 -14.44 -17.76 -1.55
N ASN A 308 -15.39 -17.31 -0.73
CA ASN A 308 -16.78 -17.76 -0.83
C ASN A 308 -17.46 -17.32 -2.14
N VAL A 309 -17.07 -16.19 -2.72
CA VAL A 309 -17.65 -15.68 -3.97
C VAL A 309 -16.54 -15.16 -4.89
N CYS A 310 -16.45 -15.75 -6.08
CA CYS A 310 -15.54 -15.33 -7.14
C CYS A 310 -16.33 -14.69 -8.29
N ILE A 311 -16.03 -13.44 -8.63
CA ILE A 311 -16.61 -12.74 -9.79
C ILE A 311 -15.63 -12.85 -10.96
N TYR A 312 -16.07 -13.44 -12.07
CA TYR A 312 -15.22 -13.70 -13.24
C TYR A 312 -16.04 -13.84 -14.53
N ASP A 313 -15.49 -13.35 -15.64
CA ASP A 313 -16.15 -13.33 -16.96
C ASP A 313 -16.47 -14.71 -17.52
N PHE A 314 -15.69 -15.74 -17.14
CA PHE A 314 -15.89 -17.10 -17.61
C PHE A 314 -16.09 -18.08 -16.44
N ALA A 315 -17.10 -17.78 -15.62
CA ALA A 315 -17.44 -18.50 -14.40
C ALA A 315 -17.53 -20.02 -14.58
N ARG A 316 -18.25 -20.48 -15.61
CA ARG A 316 -18.42 -21.92 -15.90
C ARG A 316 -17.08 -22.61 -16.16
N GLY A 317 -16.21 -21.99 -16.95
CA GLY A 317 -14.89 -22.52 -17.25
C GLY A 317 -14.02 -22.63 -16.00
N LEU A 318 -14.08 -21.64 -15.11
CA LEU A 318 -13.33 -21.65 -13.85
C LEU A 318 -13.78 -22.80 -12.93
N VAL A 319 -15.10 -22.97 -12.78
CA VAL A 319 -15.66 -24.07 -11.98
C VAL A 319 -15.22 -25.42 -12.53
N ALA A 320 -15.36 -25.64 -13.84
CA ALA A 320 -15.00 -26.91 -14.47
C ALA A 320 -13.51 -27.22 -14.25
N HIS A 321 -12.62 -26.27 -14.55
CA HIS A 321 -11.18 -26.47 -14.39
C HIS A 321 -10.76 -26.70 -12.93
N ALA A 322 -11.34 -25.97 -11.98
CA ALA A 322 -10.98 -26.12 -10.56
C ALA A 322 -11.53 -27.41 -9.96
N ASN A 323 -12.80 -27.75 -10.23
CA ASN A 323 -13.44 -28.95 -9.70
C ASN A 323 -12.81 -30.24 -10.21
N LEU A 324 -12.36 -30.28 -11.47
CA LEU A 324 -11.73 -31.47 -12.05
C LEU A 324 -10.33 -31.75 -11.54
N ARG A 325 -9.65 -30.72 -11.02
CA ARG A 325 -8.35 -30.89 -10.37
C ARG A 325 -8.44 -31.45 -8.96
N LEU A 326 -9.59 -31.30 -8.31
CA LEU A 326 -9.88 -31.80 -6.97
C LEU A 326 -11.22 -32.56 -6.96
N PRO A 327 -11.35 -33.68 -7.68
CA PRO A 327 -12.64 -34.36 -7.87
C PRO A 327 -13.21 -34.93 -6.56
N GLU A 328 -12.35 -35.32 -5.62
CA GLU A 328 -12.77 -35.84 -4.32
C GLU A 328 -13.30 -34.76 -3.38
N THR A 329 -12.81 -33.52 -3.53
CA THR A 329 -13.20 -32.37 -2.72
C THR A 329 -13.40 -31.14 -3.61
N PRO A 330 -14.48 -31.11 -4.44
CA PRO A 330 -14.65 -30.04 -5.41
C PRO A 330 -14.70 -28.65 -4.74
N PRO A 331 -13.81 -27.70 -5.11
CA PRO A 331 -13.72 -26.39 -4.47
C PRO A 331 -15.00 -25.56 -4.57
N PHE A 332 -15.73 -25.63 -5.68
CA PHE A 332 -16.94 -24.83 -5.90
C PHE A 332 -18.20 -25.66 -5.68
N GLN A 333 -18.76 -25.53 -4.48
CA GLN A 333 -19.97 -26.20 -4.00
C GLN A 333 -20.80 -25.24 -3.13
N PRO A 334 -22.14 -25.40 -3.07
CA PRO A 334 -22.95 -26.43 -3.72
C PRO A 334 -23.21 -26.11 -5.21
N PHE A 335 -23.84 -27.07 -5.91
CA PHE A 335 -24.40 -26.90 -7.26
C PHE A 335 -23.39 -26.42 -8.32
N GLU A 336 -22.14 -26.88 -8.22
CA GLU A 336 -21.04 -26.44 -9.10
C GLU A 336 -20.82 -24.92 -9.01
N GLY A 337 -20.96 -24.36 -7.80
CA GLY A 337 -20.79 -22.93 -7.52
C GLY A 337 -21.89 -22.03 -8.08
N ARG A 338 -23.08 -22.56 -8.42
CA ARG A 338 -24.29 -21.76 -8.71
C ARG A 338 -25.00 -21.38 -7.40
N LEU A 339 -25.77 -20.30 -7.42
CA LEU A 339 -26.45 -19.80 -6.22
C LEU A 339 -27.65 -20.64 -5.78
N ALA A 340 -28.24 -21.40 -6.71
CA ALA A 340 -29.37 -22.28 -6.46
C ALA A 340 -29.22 -23.57 -7.28
N GLU A 341 -29.97 -24.60 -6.89
CA GLU A 341 -30.04 -25.87 -7.61
C GLU A 341 -30.55 -25.65 -9.05
N PRO A 342 -29.97 -26.31 -10.07
CA PRO A 342 -30.33 -26.11 -11.48
C PRO A 342 -31.66 -26.79 -11.86
N THR A 343 -32.76 -26.42 -11.18
CA THR A 343 -34.12 -26.85 -11.50
C THR A 343 -34.79 -25.88 -12.48
N ALA A 344 -35.79 -26.35 -13.23
CA ALA A 344 -36.55 -25.50 -14.16
C ALA A 344 -37.18 -24.29 -13.45
N ASP A 345 -37.79 -24.52 -12.27
CA ASP A 345 -38.43 -23.48 -11.47
C ASP A 345 -37.44 -22.38 -11.02
N ASN A 346 -36.24 -22.76 -10.58
CA ASN A 346 -35.21 -21.80 -10.16
C ASN A 346 -34.70 -20.98 -11.36
N VAL A 347 -34.50 -21.63 -12.51
CA VAL A 347 -34.05 -20.96 -13.75
C VAL A 347 -35.11 -19.97 -14.23
N GLU A 348 -36.39 -20.36 -14.21
CA GLU A 348 -37.50 -19.49 -14.57
C GLU A 348 -37.63 -18.30 -13.60
N ALA A 349 -37.58 -18.55 -12.29
CA ALA A 349 -37.63 -17.50 -11.27
C ALA A 349 -36.45 -16.52 -11.40
N ALA A 350 -35.23 -17.02 -11.65
CA ALA A 350 -34.04 -16.19 -11.85
C ALA A 350 -34.11 -15.36 -13.14
N SER A 351 -34.62 -15.95 -14.23
CA SER A 351 -34.77 -15.27 -15.52
C SER A 351 -35.73 -14.08 -15.44
N HIS A 352 -36.80 -14.21 -14.64
CA HIS A 352 -37.76 -13.14 -14.36
C HIS A 352 -37.31 -12.16 -13.25
N GLY A 353 -36.12 -12.34 -12.66
CA GLY A 353 -35.62 -11.50 -11.57
C GLY A 353 -36.31 -11.72 -10.21
N ASN A 354 -37.11 -12.77 -10.09
CA ASN A 354 -37.90 -13.11 -8.90
C ASN A 354 -37.12 -13.97 -7.90
N LEU A 355 -36.02 -14.62 -8.30
CA LEU A 355 -35.18 -15.40 -7.41
C LEU A 355 -34.24 -14.49 -6.60
N LYS A 356 -34.26 -14.65 -5.27
CA LYS A 356 -33.29 -14.05 -4.34
C LYS A 356 -32.70 -15.12 -3.44
N VAL A 357 -31.38 -15.16 -3.35
CA VAL A 357 -30.62 -16.06 -2.49
C VAL A 357 -29.83 -15.20 -1.49
N PRO A 358 -30.35 -14.98 -0.28
CA PRO A 358 -29.66 -14.20 0.74
C PRO A 358 -28.45 -14.97 1.28
N LEU A 359 -27.31 -14.28 1.33
CA LEU A 359 -26.05 -14.77 1.90
C LEU A 359 -25.63 -13.87 3.07
N PRO A 360 -26.39 -13.85 4.20
CA PRO A 360 -26.18 -12.91 5.29
C PRO A 360 -24.81 -13.06 5.95
N TRP A 361 -24.22 -14.25 5.84
CA TRP A 361 -22.89 -14.56 6.37
C TRP A 361 -21.73 -13.83 5.66
N LEU A 362 -22.00 -13.15 4.54
CA LEU A 362 -21.06 -12.22 3.92
C LEU A 362 -20.91 -10.91 4.70
N LEU A 363 -21.92 -10.54 5.50
CA LEU A 363 -21.92 -9.34 6.33
C LEU A 363 -21.49 -9.66 7.77
N GLU A 364 -22.03 -10.73 8.34
CA GLU A 364 -21.74 -11.17 9.71
C GLU A 364 -21.38 -12.65 9.74
N LYS A 365 -20.22 -13.00 10.31
CA LYS A 365 -19.75 -14.39 10.37
C LYS A 365 -20.80 -15.32 11.01
N LEU A 366 -20.94 -16.54 10.48
CA LEU A 366 -21.78 -17.58 11.07
C LEU A 366 -21.42 -17.83 12.55
N PRO A 367 -22.40 -17.90 13.47
CA PRO A 367 -22.16 -18.15 14.89
C PRO A 367 -21.41 -19.47 15.14
N VAL A 368 -21.77 -20.50 14.37
CA VAL A 368 -21.06 -21.79 14.32
C VAL A 368 -20.51 -21.93 12.91
N SER A 369 -19.18 -21.97 12.79
CA SER A 369 -18.53 -22.16 11.50
C SER A 369 -18.76 -23.58 10.99
N GLU A 370 -19.08 -23.70 9.70
CA GLU A 370 -19.18 -24.97 9.00
C GLU A 370 -17.81 -25.65 8.93
N ILE A 371 -17.79 -26.98 8.78
CA ILE A 371 -16.55 -27.73 8.57
C ILE A 371 -15.89 -27.21 7.28
N ASN A 372 -14.60 -26.87 7.34
CA ASN A 372 -13.86 -26.21 6.27
C ASN A 372 -14.42 -24.83 5.86
N GLY A 373 -15.17 -24.18 6.75
CA GLY A 373 -15.71 -22.85 6.51
C GLY A 373 -14.63 -21.79 6.35
N HIS A 374 -14.85 -20.85 5.45
CA HIS A 374 -13.94 -19.73 5.22
C HIS A 374 -13.79 -18.88 6.50
N PRO A 375 -12.57 -18.47 6.89
CA PRO A 375 -12.28 -17.92 8.22
C PRO A 375 -13.05 -16.64 8.57
N VAL A 376 -13.39 -15.83 7.57
CA VAL A 376 -14.12 -14.56 7.75
C VAL A 376 -15.64 -14.76 7.86
N THR A 377 -16.21 -15.73 7.15
CA THR A 377 -17.66 -15.89 7.01
C THR A 377 -18.20 -17.09 7.77
N GLY A 378 -17.34 -18.06 8.07
CA GLY A 378 -17.70 -19.33 8.67
C GLY A 378 -18.38 -20.30 7.70
N SER A 379 -18.68 -19.92 6.45
CA SER A 379 -19.36 -20.80 5.50
C SER A 379 -18.36 -21.55 4.61
N SER A 380 -18.65 -22.82 4.33
CA SER A 380 -17.92 -23.69 3.39
C SER A 380 -18.47 -23.63 1.96
N LYS A 381 -19.44 -22.74 1.70
CA LYS A 381 -20.04 -22.57 0.37
C LYS A 381 -19.19 -21.62 -0.48
N HIS A 382 -18.93 -22.02 -1.72
CA HIS A 382 -18.08 -21.32 -2.68
C HIS A 382 -18.77 -21.21 -4.03
N PHE A 383 -19.02 -19.99 -4.48
CA PHE A 383 -19.75 -19.65 -5.70
C PHE A 383 -18.86 -18.94 -6.71
N VAL A 384 -19.18 -19.12 -8.00
CA VAL A 384 -18.57 -18.35 -9.10
C VAL A 384 -19.67 -17.70 -9.91
N LEU A 385 -19.65 -16.37 -9.92
CA LEU A 385 -20.66 -15.51 -10.53
C LEU A 385 -20.07 -14.76 -11.72
N TYR A 386 -20.92 -14.44 -12.70
CA TYR A 386 -20.51 -13.65 -13.85
C TYR A 386 -20.41 -12.17 -13.47
N ASP A 387 -19.37 -11.50 -13.96
CA ASP A 387 -19.33 -10.04 -13.91
C ASP A 387 -20.51 -9.43 -14.68
N LYS A 388 -21.02 -8.30 -14.18
CA LYS A 388 -22.24 -7.65 -14.67
C LYS A 388 -22.20 -7.36 -16.18
N PHE A 389 -21.03 -7.05 -16.74
CA PHE A 389 -20.91 -6.78 -18.18
C PHE A 389 -20.92 -8.02 -19.07
N HIS A 390 -20.72 -9.20 -18.49
CA HIS A 390 -20.58 -10.46 -19.21
C HIS A 390 -21.77 -11.43 -19.00
N GLN A 391 -22.73 -11.07 -18.15
CA GLN A 391 -23.93 -11.86 -17.85
C GLN A 391 -24.84 -12.11 -19.06
N ASP A 392 -24.86 -11.21 -20.05
CA ASP A 392 -25.72 -11.34 -21.24
C ASP A 392 -25.06 -12.12 -22.39
N ASN A 393 -23.77 -12.44 -22.27
CA ASN A 393 -23.01 -13.17 -23.29
C ASN A 393 -23.09 -14.70 -23.13
N THR A 394 -23.83 -15.18 -22.13
CA THR A 394 -23.93 -16.61 -21.80
C THR A 394 -24.98 -17.30 -22.66
N LYS A 395 -24.61 -18.42 -23.30
CA LYS A 395 -25.53 -19.23 -24.12
C LYS A 395 -26.25 -20.32 -23.34
N ASP A 396 -25.83 -20.59 -22.09
CA ASP A 396 -26.37 -21.66 -21.25
C ASP A 396 -27.53 -21.14 -20.39
N PRO A 397 -28.74 -21.71 -20.49
CA PRO A 397 -29.88 -21.29 -19.68
C PRO A 397 -29.63 -21.35 -18.17
N LEU A 398 -28.73 -22.22 -17.70
CA LEU A 398 -28.43 -22.35 -16.27
C LEU A 398 -27.58 -21.20 -15.72
N ASP A 399 -26.94 -20.41 -16.60
CA ASP A 399 -26.04 -19.32 -16.19
C ASP A 399 -26.79 -18.15 -15.55
N VAL A 400 -28.12 -18.07 -15.71
CA VAL A 400 -28.95 -17.12 -14.96
C VAL A 400 -28.80 -17.30 -13.44
N LEU A 401 -28.50 -18.51 -12.97
CA LEU A 401 -28.25 -18.84 -11.55
C LEU A 401 -26.88 -18.38 -11.03
N ARG A 402 -26.06 -17.75 -11.88
CA ARG A 402 -24.75 -17.16 -11.56
C ARG A 402 -24.78 -15.64 -11.61
N ARG A 403 -25.96 -15.03 -11.68
CA ARG A 403 -26.11 -13.56 -11.70
C ARG A 403 -25.92 -12.97 -10.30
N ILE A 404 -25.13 -11.90 -10.24
CA ILE A 404 -24.87 -11.15 -9.00
C ILE A 404 -26.17 -10.60 -8.39
N ASP A 405 -27.17 -10.27 -9.24
CA ASP A 405 -28.44 -9.67 -8.84
C ASP A 405 -29.36 -10.61 -8.03
N ILE A 406 -29.03 -11.89 -7.97
CA ILE A 406 -29.72 -12.87 -7.13
C ILE A 406 -29.33 -12.69 -5.65
N VAL A 407 -28.13 -12.16 -5.34
CA VAL A 407 -27.65 -12.00 -3.96
C VAL A 407 -27.82 -10.56 -3.46
N PRO A 408 -28.75 -10.29 -2.52
CA PRO A 408 -29.00 -8.95 -2.00
C PRO A 408 -27.76 -8.29 -1.38
N GLU A 409 -26.97 -9.04 -0.60
CA GLU A 409 -25.82 -8.52 0.14
C GLU A 409 -24.70 -8.01 -0.77
N LEU A 410 -24.58 -8.55 -1.98
CA LEU A 410 -23.60 -8.11 -2.98
C LEU A 410 -24.02 -6.80 -3.65
N GLN A 411 -25.32 -6.51 -3.78
CA GLN A 411 -25.78 -5.32 -4.50
C GLN A 411 -25.37 -4.00 -3.85
N ALA A 412 -25.24 -3.97 -2.52
CA ALA A 412 -24.85 -2.77 -1.79
C ALA A 412 -23.33 -2.60 -1.63
N THR A 413 -22.56 -3.69 -1.75
CA THR A 413 -21.17 -3.75 -1.29
C THR A 413 -20.15 -4.06 -2.38
N LEU A 414 -20.58 -4.71 -3.46
CA LEU A 414 -19.70 -5.13 -4.54
C LEU A 414 -19.48 -4.01 -5.56
N ASN A 415 -18.24 -3.57 -5.70
CA ASN A 415 -17.77 -2.84 -6.87
C ASN A 415 -17.26 -3.86 -7.90
N SER A 416 -18.10 -4.30 -8.83
CA SER A 416 -17.68 -5.28 -9.85
C SER A 416 -16.68 -4.68 -10.85
N GLN A 417 -16.70 -3.35 -11.04
CA GLN A 417 -15.84 -2.62 -11.99
C GLN A 417 -14.42 -2.32 -11.46
N VAL A 418 -14.06 -2.91 -10.31
CA VAL A 418 -12.86 -2.52 -9.57
C VAL A 418 -11.58 -2.87 -10.32
N ALA A 419 -11.60 -3.97 -11.09
CA ALA A 419 -10.46 -4.40 -11.88
C ALA A 419 -10.27 -3.49 -13.10
N GLU A 420 -11.35 -3.11 -13.77
CA GLU A 420 -11.33 -2.19 -14.92
C GLU A 420 -10.87 -0.79 -14.50
N GLN A 421 -11.24 -0.34 -13.29
CA GLN A 421 -10.72 0.90 -12.72
C GLN A 421 -9.20 0.83 -12.49
N LEU A 422 -8.69 -0.30 -11.95
CA LEU A 422 -7.26 -0.54 -11.83
C LEU A 422 -6.59 -0.49 -13.23
N PHE A 423 -7.18 -1.18 -14.19
CA PHE A 423 -6.65 -1.31 -15.55
C PHE A 423 -6.67 0.01 -16.31
N ALA A 424 -7.73 0.80 -16.21
CA ALA A 424 -7.79 2.13 -16.80
C ALA A 424 -6.69 3.05 -16.25
N CYS A 425 -6.42 2.94 -14.94
CA CYS A 425 -5.35 3.67 -14.28
C CYS A 425 -3.96 3.22 -14.79
N LEU A 426 -3.67 1.91 -14.74
CA LEU A 426 -2.36 1.37 -15.10
C LEU A 426 -2.08 1.33 -16.60
N ARG A 427 -3.10 1.44 -17.45
CA ARG A 427 -2.94 1.59 -18.91
C ARG A 427 -2.06 2.78 -19.27
N LYS A 428 -2.05 3.83 -18.45
CA LYS A 428 -1.17 4.99 -18.60
C LYS A 428 0.31 4.62 -18.52
N ASN A 429 0.67 3.49 -17.91
CA ASN A 429 2.05 3.03 -17.80
C ASN A 429 2.53 2.22 -19.01
N ASN A 430 1.61 1.80 -19.89
CA ASN A 430 1.94 0.90 -21.00
C ASN A 430 3.02 1.47 -21.93
N TYR A 431 3.11 2.80 -22.09
CA TYR A 431 4.10 3.41 -22.98
C TYR A 431 5.55 3.18 -22.54
N PHE A 432 5.80 2.91 -21.26
CA PHE A 432 7.13 2.58 -20.76
C PHE A 432 7.26 1.11 -20.35
N LEU A 433 6.20 0.50 -19.79
CA LEU A 433 6.24 -0.91 -19.41
C LEU A 433 6.42 -1.83 -20.61
N ASN A 434 5.78 -1.57 -21.75
CA ASN A 434 5.88 -2.44 -22.93
C ASN A 434 7.30 -2.51 -23.53
N ASN A 435 8.17 -1.56 -23.20
CA ASN A 435 9.53 -1.49 -23.73
C ASN A 435 10.56 -2.15 -22.79
N MET A 436 10.11 -2.71 -21.66
CA MET A 436 10.98 -3.36 -20.68
C MET A 436 11.18 -4.84 -21.00
N GLY A 437 12.38 -5.34 -20.71
CA GLY A 437 12.62 -6.79 -20.68
C GLY A 437 11.78 -7.48 -19.59
N PRO A 438 11.53 -8.81 -19.71
CA PRO A 438 10.54 -9.51 -18.90
C PRO A 438 10.73 -9.37 -17.38
N SER A 439 11.93 -9.61 -16.89
CA SER A 439 12.23 -9.53 -15.44
C SER A 439 12.13 -8.10 -14.89
N ALA A 440 12.55 -7.09 -15.66
CA ALA A 440 12.38 -5.68 -15.24
C ALA A 440 10.90 -5.28 -15.22
N HIS A 441 10.12 -5.76 -16.19
CA HIS A 441 8.69 -5.52 -16.29
C HIS A 441 7.93 -6.08 -15.07
N ILE A 442 8.08 -7.38 -14.78
CA ILE A 442 7.34 -8.01 -13.69
C ILE A 442 7.75 -7.45 -12.33
N PHE A 443 9.04 -7.12 -12.17
CA PHE A 443 9.57 -6.49 -10.97
C PHE A 443 8.91 -5.13 -10.74
N LEU A 444 8.93 -4.26 -11.75
CA LEU A 444 8.39 -2.91 -11.64
C LEU A 444 6.86 -2.92 -11.50
N MET A 445 6.15 -3.78 -12.23
CA MET A 445 4.71 -3.90 -12.11
C MET A 445 4.31 -4.34 -10.69
N ARG A 446 4.99 -5.35 -10.12
CA ARG A 446 4.74 -5.79 -8.74
C ARG A 446 5.01 -4.66 -7.74
N ASN A 447 6.10 -3.92 -7.90
CA ASN A 447 6.42 -2.76 -7.06
C ASN A 447 5.35 -1.64 -7.17
N ILE A 448 4.87 -1.34 -8.38
CA ILE A 448 3.79 -0.37 -8.60
C ILE A 448 2.50 -0.79 -7.90
N LEU A 449 2.12 -2.06 -8.03
CA LEU A 449 0.93 -2.63 -7.41
C LEU A 449 1.02 -2.61 -5.88
N GLU A 450 2.19 -2.93 -5.32
CA GLU A 450 2.42 -2.88 -3.87
C GLU A 450 2.24 -1.47 -3.31
N HIS A 451 2.91 -0.47 -3.89
CA HIS A 451 2.75 0.92 -3.44
C HIS A 451 1.32 1.42 -3.60
N ARG A 452 0.61 1.00 -4.66
CA ARG A 452 -0.81 1.29 -4.82
C ARG A 452 -1.64 0.64 -3.71
N ASN A 453 -1.42 -0.64 -3.41
CA ASN A 453 -2.11 -1.37 -2.35
C ASN A 453 -1.90 -0.69 -0.98
N VAL A 454 -0.65 -0.37 -0.63
CA VAL A 454 -0.30 0.34 0.60
C VAL A 454 -1.02 1.69 0.69
N ASN A 455 -0.99 2.49 -0.38
CA ASN A 455 -1.65 3.79 -0.42
C ASN A 455 -3.18 3.68 -0.34
N LEU A 456 -3.77 2.66 -0.96
CA LEU A 456 -5.20 2.41 -0.91
C LEU A 456 -5.63 1.95 0.50
N ASN A 457 -4.89 1.06 1.13
CA ASN A 457 -5.11 0.67 2.53
C ASN A 457 -5.03 1.87 3.48
N LYS A 458 -4.05 2.77 3.32
CA LYS A 458 -3.99 4.03 4.08
C LYS A 458 -5.26 4.87 3.90
N LYS A 459 -5.80 4.94 2.67
CA LYS A 459 -7.07 5.64 2.39
C LYS A 459 -8.27 4.93 3.02
N LEU A 460 -8.30 3.60 3.01
CA LEU A 460 -9.37 2.79 3.61
C LEU A 460 -9.41 2.96 5.13
N ILE A 461 -8.26 2.88 5.81
CA ILE A 461 -8.16 3.16 7.26
C ILE A 461 -8.68 4.56 7.57
N LYS A 462 -8.23 5.59 6.82
CA LYS A 462 -8.72 6.97 7.00
C LYS A 462 -10.24 7.08 6.82
N ARG A 463 -10.83 6.33 5.88
CA ARG A 463 -12.30 6.31 5.69
C ARG A 463 -13.02 5.60 6.83
N GLN A 464 -12.49 4.50 7.34
CA GLN A 464 -13.05 3.79 8.49
C GLN A 464 -13.03 4.67 9.76
N LEU A 465 -11.89 5.31 10.04
CA LEU A 465 -11.75 6.22 11.18
C LEU A 465 -12.76 7.38 11.11
N ARG A 466 -13.02 7.93 9.92
CA ARG A 466 -14.04 8.98 9.70
C ARG A 466 -15.48 8.50 9.91
N ARG A 467 -15.77 7.21 9.69
CA ARG A 467 -17.10 6.64 9.92
C ARG A 467 -17.34 6.25 11.39
N GLY A 468 -16.28 5.96 12.15
CA GLY A 468 -16.34 5.58 13.57
C GLY A 468 -16.36 6.75 14.57
N VAL A 469 -16.61 7.99 14.14
CA VAL A 469 -16.44 9.25 14.91
C VAL A 469 -17.51 9.47 15.98
N GLN A 470 -17.87 8.46 16.76
CA GLN A 470 -18.53 8.71 18.05
C GLN A 470 -17.88 8.01 19.25
N GLN A 471 -17.11 6.91 19.14
CA GLN A 471 -16.67 6.21 20.37
C GLN A 471 -15.32 5.45 20.36
N MET A 472 -14.49 5.47 19.31
CA MET A 472 -13.26 4.62 19.30
C MET A 472 -12.04 5.29 18.64
N LYS A 473 -10.92 5.41 19.37
CA LYS A 473 -9.66 6.05 18.89
C LYS A 473 -8.52 5.06 18.60
N THR A 474 -8.68 3.76 18.84
CA THR A 474 -7.60 2.78 18.70
C THR A 474 -7.94 1.77 17.61
N THR A 475 -7.08 1.63 16.60
CA THR A 475 -7.15 0.56 15.60
C THR A 475 -6.25 -0.59 16.02
N THR A 476 -6.79 -1.78 16.18
CA THR A 476 -6.01 -3.02 16.38
C THR A 476 -6.12 -3.88 15.13
N GLN A 477 -5.11 -4.70 14.87
CA GLN A 477 -5.18 -5.68 13.79
C GLN A 477 -5.69 -7.01 14.35
N SER A 478 -6.71 -7.57 13.70
CA SER A 478 -7.23 -8.89 14.02
C SER A 478 -6.22 -9.98 13.65
N HIS A 479 -6.39 -11.16 14.22
CA HIS A 479 -5.60 -12.35 13.83
C HIS A 479 -5.78 -12.73 12.34
N LEU A 480 -6.84 -12.25 11.68
CA LEU A 480 -7.08 -12.41 10.24
C LEU A 480 -6.53 -11.23 9.42
N GLY A 481 -5.82 -10.30 10.04
CA GLY A 481 -5.19 -9.17 9.35
C GLY A 481 -6.10 -7.97 9.10
N GLN A 482 -7.35 -7.99 9.57
CA GLN A 482 -8.30 -6.88 9.44
C GLN A 482 -8.00 -5.80 10.46
N VAL A 483 -8.22 -4.54 10.11
CA VAL A 483 -8.18 -3.43 11.05
C VAL A 483 -9.54 -3.31 11.74
N ILE A 484 -9.54 -3.47 13.06
CA ILE A 484 -10.70 -3.37 13.95
C ILE A 484 -10.59 -2.10 14.79
N LEU A 485 -11.72 -1.43 15.02
CA LEU A 485 -11.81 -0.31 15.96
C LEU A 485 -12.08 -0.89 17.37
N GLY A 486 -11.21 -0.59 18.35
CA GLY A 486 -11.35 -1.08 19.72
C GLY A 486 -12.26 -0.18 20.58
N GLN A 487 -13.18 -0.80 21.33
CA GLN A 487 -13.90 -0.14 22.43
C GLN A 487 -12.97 0.06 23.62
N GLN A 488 -12.99 1.24 24.24
CA GLN A 488 -12.55 1.37 25.63
C GLN A 488 -13.60 0.68 26.50
N THR A 489 -13.26 -0.48 27.08
CA THR A 489 -14.03 -1.02 28.19
C THR A 489 -13.75 -0.17 29.42
N PHE A 490 -14.70 0.67 29.80
CA PHE A 490 -14.78 1.15 31.18
C PHE A 490 -15.17 -0.05 32.03
N HIS A 491 -14.21 -0.62 32.76
CA HIS A 491 -14.54 -1.53 33.86
C HIS A 491 -15.05 -0.68 35.01
N ASP A 492 -16.37 -0.62 35.15
CA ASP A 492 -17.00 -0.22 36.40
C ASP A 492 -16.63 -1.26 37.47
N ALA A 493 -15.90 -0.79 38.47
CA ALA A 493 -15.71 -1.49 39.71
C ALA A 493 -17.02 -1.46 40.48
N GLU A 494 -17.77 -2.56 40.51
CA GLU A 494 -18.59 -2.96 41.66
C GLU A 494 -19.24 -4.34 41.46
N SER A 495 -19.41 -5.05 42.58
CA SER A 495 -20.05 -6.36 42.77
C SER A 495 -19.24 -7.62 42.41
N LEU A 496 -18.57 -8.18 43.43
CA LEU A 496 -19.04 -9.40 44.11
C LEU A 496 -17.96 -9.85 45.10
N ALA A 497 -18.15 -9.45 46.37
CA ALA A 497 -17.55 -10.14 47.49
C ALA A 497 -18.28 -11.46 47.76
N VAL A 498 -17.56 -12.39 48.38
CA VAL A 498 -17.96 -13.55 49.20
C VAL A 498 -17.50 -14.91 48.64
N GLU A 499 -16.41 -15.37 49.27
CA GLU A 499 -16.13 -16.71 49.84
C GLU A 499 -16.59 -17.96 49.07
N THR A 500 -15.76 -18.99 48.83
CA THR A 500 -15.05 -19.79 49.85
C THR A 500 -13.92 -20.62 49.22
N ASN A 501 -12.79 -20.74 49.91
CA ASN A 501 -11.78 -21.79 49.76
C ASN A 501 -12.13 -22.94 50.75
N PRO A 502 -11.74 -24.24 50.58
CA PRO A 502 -10.33 -24.62 50.82
C PRO A 502 -9.79 -25.96 50.22
N LYS A 503 -8.44 -26.06 50.23
CA LYS A 503 -7.55 -27.27 50.30
C LYS A 503 -7.47 -28.16 49.03
N THR A 504 -6.29 -28.47 48.47
CA THR A 504 -5.22 -29.30 49.09
C THR A 504 -3.85 -29.11 48.38
N GLN A 505 -2.77 -29.19 49.17
CA GLN A 505 -1.32 -29.07 48.88
C GLN A 505 -0.78 -30.27 48.03
N HIS A 506 0.30 -30.21 47.23
CA HIS A 506 1.73 -29.90 47.49
C HIS A 506 2.48 -29.59 46.15
N GLN A 507 3.22 -28.48 46.00
CA GLN A 507 4.71 -28.30 46.01
C GLN A 507 5.52 -29.28 45.12
N VAL A 508 6.41 -28.83 44.20
CA VAL A 508 7.77 -28.30 44.48
C VAL A 508 8.31 -27.37 43.35
N GLU A 509 8.85 -26.21 43.80
CA GLU A 509 9.99 -25.34 43.38
C GLU A 509 10.34 -24.98 41.92
N SER A 510 10.46 -23.65 41.66
CA SER A 510 11.71 -23.07 41.13
C SER A 510 11.85 -21.58 41.52
N ASP A 511 13.09 -21.19 41.83
CA ASP A 511 13.53 -20.00 42.56
C ASP A 511 13.33 -18.65 41.84
N VAL A 512 12.83 -17.67 42.60
CA VAL A 512 12.86 -16.24 42.25
C VAL A 512 13.88 -15.55 43.15
N ALA A 513 14.99 -15.11 42.57
CA ALA A 513 15.93 -14.18 43.21
C ALA A 513 15.57 -12.73 42.84
N THR A 514 15.07 -12.02 43.84
CA THR A 514 14.86 -10.57 43.96
C THR A 514 15.94 -9.68 43.34
N SER A 515 15.54 -8.66 42.58
CA SER A 515 16.31 -7.43 42.40
C SER A 515 15.53 -6.22 42.93
N LYS A 516 16.22 -5.48 43.80
CA LYS A 516 15.77 -4.42 44.70
C LYS A 516 15.01 -3.28 44.01
N ALA A 517 13.87 -2.93 44.60
CA ALA A 517 13.28 -1.60 44.47
C ALA A 517 14.28 -0.54 44.97
N VAL A 518 14.62 0.41 44.11
CA VAL A 518 15.30 1.64 44.53
C VAL A 518 14.24 2.54 45.15
N SER A 519 14.31 2.62 46.48
CA SER A 519 13.61 3.58 47.32
C SER A 519 13.92 5.01 46.86
N LEU A 520 12.88 5.74 46.43
CA LEU A 520 12.93 7.19 46.29
C LEU A 520 13.10 7.80 47.67
N GLN A 521 14.31 8.26 47.96
CA GLN A 521 14.61 9.05 49.13
C GLN A 521 13.74 10.32 49.14
N THR A 522 13.00 10.45 50.24
CA THR A 522 12.54 11.67 50.92
C THR A 522 12.61 13.00 50.18
N GLN A 523 11.46 13.70 50.20
CA GLN A 523 11.09 15.05 49.77
C GLN A 523 12.01 16.24 50.19
N LYS A 524 13.32 16.08 50.25
CA LYS A 524 14.25 17.15 50.64
C LYS A 524 15.54 17.17 49.83
N GLU A 525 15.43 16.98 48.52
CA GLU A 525 16.45 17.38 47.54
C GLU A 525 15.75 17.55 46.17
N ARG A 526 15.01 18.66 46.03
CA ARG A 526 14.83 19.24 44.69
C ARG A 526 16.22 19.66 44.26
N LEU A 527 16.87 18.88 43.41
CA LEU A 527 17.94 19.39 42.53
C LEU A 527 17.29 20.50 41.70
N GLN A 528 17.37 21.73 42.19
CA GLN A 528 16.92 22.91 41.46
C GLN A 528 17.66 22.92 40.13
N CYS A 529 16.92 22.71 39.03
CA CYS A 529 17.40 23.23 37.76
C CYS A 529 17.52 24.75 37.95
N GLY A 530 18.73 25.30 37.74
CA GLY A 530 19.02 26.69 38.10
C GLY A 530 18.25 27.73 37.27
N PRO A 531 18.57 29.03 37.42
CA PRO A 531 18.00 30.12 36.61
C PRO A 531 18.08 29.85 35.10
N HIS A 532 19.12 29.12 34.67
CA HIS A 532 19.35 28.71 33.30
C HIS A 532 18.29 27.79 32.70
N CYS A 533 17.59 26.97 33.50
CA CYS A 533 16.50 26.13 32.98
C CYS A 533 15.18 26.91 32.97
N ALA A 534 14.97 27.75 33.98
CA ALA A 534 13.82 28.66 34.03
C ALA A 534 13.80 29.64 32.85
N SER A 535 14.96 30.15 32.40
CA SER A 535 15.03 31.00 31.20
C SER A 535 14.62 30.30 29.90
N LEU A 536 14.51 28.97 29.88
CA LEU A 536 14.28 28.18 28.66
C LEU A 536 12.85 27.71 28.50
N THR A 537 12.20 27.38 29.62
CA THR A 537 10.90 26.69 29.61
C THR A 537 9.87 27.33 30.53
N GLU A 538 10.26 28.24 31.43
CA GLU A 538 9.29 29.00 32.20
C GLU A 538 8.57 29.98 31.28
N LEU A 539 7.23 29.91 31.27
CA LEU A 539 6.40 30.58 30.27
C LEU A 539 6.57 32.11 30.26
N ASP A 540 6.92 32.70 31.40
CA ASP A 540 7.17 34.13 31.54
C ASP A 540 8.49 34.56 30.86
N ASN A 541 9.44 33.64 30.70
CA ASN A 541 10.76 33.88 30.15
C ASN A 541 10.89 33.44 28.67
N VAL A 542 9.87 32.77 28.11
CA VAL A 542 9.88 32.40 26.69
C VAL A 542 9.76 33.65 25.82
N GLU A 543 10.68 33.79 24.87
CA GLU A 543 10.73 34.88 23.89
C GLU A 543 10.90 34.33 22.46
N ALA A 544 10.46 35.11 21.47
CA ALA A 544 10.59 34.77 20.05
C ALA A 544 11.92 35.27 19.49
N GLU A 545 13.02 34.78 20.05
CA GLU A 545 14.38 35.11 19.62
C GLU A 545 15.33 33.92 19.78
N ARG A 546 16.40 33.90 18.97
CA ARG A 546 17.38 32.82 18.92
C ARG A 546 18.00 32.48 20.27
N SER A 547 18.32 33.47 21.09
CA SER A 547 18.88 33.27 22.44
C SER A 547 17.99 32.42 23.35
N CYS A 548 16.66 32.46 23.16
CA CYS A 548 15.72 31.72 23.98
C CYS A 548 15.74 30.20 23.69
N TRP A 549 16.00 29.81 22.43
CA TRP A 549 15.99 28.41 22.01
C TRP A 549 17.36 27.86 21.57
N SER A 550 18.38 28.69 21.41
CA SER A 550 19.76 28.27 21.14
C SER A 550 20.62 28.37 22.40
N PHE A 551 20.74 27.27 23.14
CA PHE A 551 21.41 27.25 24.44
C PHE A 551 22.08 25.92 24.73
N ASP A 552 23.01 25.93 25.68
CA ASP A 552 23.61 24.72 26.23
C ASP A 552 22.63 24.06 27.20
N MET A 553 22.20 22.84 26.89
CA MET A 553 21.26 22.10 27.72
C MET A 553 21.87 21.70 29.06
N HIS A 554 21.10 21.84 30.15
CA HIS A 554 21.51 21.29 31.44
C HIS A 554 21.55 19.75 31.39
N GLN A 555 22.49 19.13 32.11
CA GLN A 555 22.72 17.68 32.05
C GLN A 555 21.44 16.85 32.33
N ASN A 556 20.60 17.29 33.26
CA ASN A 556 19.32 16.62 33.55
C ASN A 556 18.32 16.72 32.39
N GLN A 557 18.25 17.85 31.70
CA GLN A 557 17.40 18.02 30.51
C GLN A 557 17.87 17.11 29.39
N GLU A 558 19.18 16.97 29.22
CA GLU A 558 19.77 16.03 28.25
C GLU A 558 19.40 14.58 28.56
N GLN A 559 19.46 14.17 29.83
CA GLN A 559 19.05 12.83 30.25
C GLN A 559 17.57 12.57 30.01
N VAL A 560 16.69 13.54 30.30
CA VAL A 560 15.25 13.41 30.06
C VAL A 560 14.97 13.34 28.56
N LEU A 561 15.60 14.17 27.73
CA LEU A 561 15.43 14.05 26.26
C LEU A 561 15.96 12.72 25.73
N GLN A 562 17.11 12.25 26.20
CA GLN A 562 17.64 10.93 25.82
C GLN A 562 16.69 9.82 26.22
N TYR A 563 16.08 9.93 27.40
CA TYR A 563 15.04 9.00 27.84
C TYR A 563 13.83 9.06 26.90
N VAL A 564 13.24 10.23 26.70
CA VAL A 564 11.98 10.45 25.96
C VAL A 564 12.14 10.15 24.47
N LEU A 565 13.31 10.41 23.89
CA LEU A 565 13.60 10.22 22.46
C LEU A 565 14.26 8.87 22.13
N ASP A 566 14.37 7.94 23.09
CA ASP A 566 14.92 6.60 22.84
C ASP A 566 13.96 5.74 22.00
N THR A 567 14.32 5.49 20.75
CA THR A 567 13.52 4.68 19.81
C THR A 567 13.48 3.19 20.14
N ARG A 568 14.28 2.73 21.09
CA ARG A 568 14.31 1.31 21.52
C ARG A 568 13.28 1.03 22.62
N ARG A 569 12.72 2.06 23.24
CA ARG A 569 11.70 1.94 24.29
C ARG A 569 10.28 1.89 23.68
N PRO A 570 9.30 1.32 24.39
CA PRO A 570 7.93 1.19 23.90
C PRO A 570 7.31 2.55 23.55
N GLY A 571 6.81 2.70 22.32
CA GLY A 571 6.25 3.97 21.84
C GLY A 571 4.93 4.37 22.51
N ASN A 572 4.20 3.43 23.12
CA ASN A 572 2.93 3.68 23.81
C ASN A 572 3.09 4.13 25.27
N GLU A 573 4.32 4.26 25.76
CA GLU A 573 4.58 4.78 27.10
C GLU A 573 4.04 6.21 27.25
N LEU A 574 3.21 6.45 28.26
CA LEU A 574 2.70 7.78 28.59
C LEU A 574 3.82 8.62 29.22
N ILE A 575 4.05 9.81 28.66
CA ILE A 575 5.15 10.69 29.07
C ILE A 575 4.61 11.89 29.85
N VAL A 576 3.60 12.59 29.32
CA VAL A 576 2.92 13.70 30.03
C VAL A 576 1.43 13.73 29.72
N GLN A 577 0.66 14.40 30.57
CA GLN A 577 -0.71 14.80 30.28
C GLN A 577 -0.80 16.33 30.23
N THR A 578 -1.41 16.89 29.19
CA THR A 578 -1.57 18.34 29.03
C THR A 578 -2.66 18.90 29.94
N PHE A 579 -2.76 20.23 30.03
CA PHE A 579 -3.80 20.90 30.83
C PHE A 579 -5.21 20.63 30.29
N LYS A 580 -5.37 20.48 28.97
CA LYS A 580 -6.62 20.00 28.33
C LYS A 580 -6.81 18.47 28.44
N LYS A 581 -6.09 17.79 29.34
CA LYS A 581 -6.14 16.34 29.64
C LYS A 581 -5.74 15.43 28.46
N THR A 582 -5.03 15.95 27.46
CA THR A 582 -4.50 15.14 26.36
C THR A 582 -3.28 14.36 26.83
N CYS A 583 -3.30 13.04 26.70
CA CYS A 583 -2.17 12.19 27.05
C CYS A 583 -1.18 12.09 25.89
N LEU A 584 0.08 12.47 26.11
CA LEU A 584 1.15 12.36 25.13
C LEU A 584 2.01 11.14 25.42
N THR A 585 2.19 10.31 24.40
CA THR A 585 3.01 9.10 24.43
C THR A 585 4.44 9.37 23.96
N ARG A 586 5.34 8.42 24.19
CA ARG A 586 6.68 8.43 23.60
C ARG A 586 6.65 8.60 22.08
N SER A 587 5.76 7.89 21.38
CA SER A 587 5.59 8.02 19.93
C SER A 587 5.30 9.46 19.50
N ASP A 588 4.48 10.18 20.26
CA ASP A 588 4.20 11.59 20.02
C ASP A 588 5.48 12.42 20.13
N PHE A 589 6.24 12.27 21.21
CA PHE A 589 7.53 12.95 21.40
C PHE A 589 8.58 12.57 20.34
N LEU A 590 8.59 11.33 19.84
CA LEU A 590 9.48 10.92 18.75
C LEU A 590 9.17 11.65 17.45
N THR A 591 7.91 12.03 17.20
CA THR A 591 7.51 12.79 16.00
C THR A 591 7.94 14.26 16.09
N LEU A 592 7.92 14.83 17.29
CA LEU A 592 8.35 16.19 17.57
C LEU A 592 9.88 16.32 17.63
N GLY A 593 10.53 15.51 18.47
CA GLY A 593 11.95 15.66 18.84
C GLY A 593 12.95 15.05 17.86
N LEU A 594 12.55 14.10 17.01
CA LEU A 594 13.39 13.53 15.95
C LEU A 594 13.04 14.13 14.59
N ARG A 595 13.89 13.92 13.58
CA ARG A 595 13.66 14.39 12.20
C ARG A 595 12.56 13.60 11.49
N ARG A 596 11.32 13.75 11.95
CA ARG A 596 10.09 13.08 11.49
C ARG A 596 8.97 14.11 11.28
N ASP A 597 7.95 13.72 10.53
CA ASP A 597 6.74 14.54 10.42
C ASP A 597 6.07 14.59 11.78
N VAL A 598 5.75 15.79 12.26
CA VAL A 598 5.15 15.99 13.58
C VAL A 598 3.67 15.63 13.52
N GLU A 599 3.21 14.79 14.44
CA GLU A 599 1.81 14.37 14.51
C GLU A 599 0.90 15.47 15.10
N SER A 600 -0.36 15.49 14.67
CA SER A 600 -1.31 16.55 15.07
C SER A 600 -1.63 16.57 16.56
N THR A 601 -1.59 15.42 17.25
CA THR A 601 -1.85 15.33 18.71
C THR A 601 -0.84 16.16 19.50
N ILE A 602 0.46 15.98 19.23
CA ILE A 602 1.50 16.73 19.93
C ILE A 602 1.60 18.18 19.46
N LEU A 603 1.27 18.46 18.18
CA LEU A 603 1.12 19.84 17.72
C LEU A 603 0.00 20.58 18.46
N ASN A 604 -1.17 19.96 18.65
CA ASN A 604 -2.25 20.52 19.46
C ASN A 604 -1.78 20.83 20.90
N ALA A 605 -0.96 19.96 21.50
CA ALA A 605 -0.35 20.21 22.80
C ALA A 605 0.64 21.40 22.78
N CYS A 606 1.43 21.55 21.72
CA CYS A 606 2.28 22.72 21.54
C CYS A 606 1.46 24.01 21.33
N PHE A 607 0.34 23.96 20.61
CA PHE A 607 -0.57 25.11 20.47
C PHE A 607 -1.25 25.48 21.79
N GLU A 608 -1.62 24.49 22.61
CA GLU A 608 -2.06 24.73 23.99
C GLU A 608 -0.97 25.40 24.82
N MET A 609 0.31 25.04 24.62
CA MET A 609 1.42 25.74 25.24
C MET A 609 1.55 27.19 24.75
N LEU A 610 1.34 27.44 23.46
CA LEU A 610 1.34 28.78 22.88
C LEU A 610 0.23 29.66 23.45
N GLU A 611 -0.98 29.13 23.71
CA GLU A 611 -2.03 29.85 24.43
C GLU A 611 -1.56 30.30 25.82
N ARG A 612 -0.84 29.43 26.53
CA ARG A 612 -0.30 29.73 27.87
C ARG A 612 0.84 30.74 27.84
N ILE A 613 1.73 30.67 26.84
CA ILE A 613 2.81 31.65 26.62
C ILE A 613 2.22 33.01 26.24
N ALA A 614 1.18 33.05 25.40
CA ALA A 614 0.51 34.29 25.09
C ALA A 614 -0.09 34.92 26.36
N LEU A 615 -0.73 34.09 27.19
CA LEU A 615 -1.36 34.53 28.43
C LEU A 615 -0.34 35.11 29.43
N SER A 616 0.85 34.53 29.56
CA SER A 616 1.92 35.08 30.41
C SER A 616 2.40 36.46 29.93
N LYS A 617 2.29 36.74 28.63
CA LYS A 617 2.60 38.04 28.03
C LYS A 617 1.38 38.98 27.93
N GLY A 618 0.28 38.65 28.63
CA GLY A 618 -0.94 39.46 28.67
C GLY A 618 -1.79 39.42 27.40
N LYS A 619 -1.60 38.43 26.53
CA LYS A 619 -2.37 38.20 25.30
C LYS A 619 -3.35 37.02 25.49
N ASN A 620 -4.63 37.22 25.24
CA ASN A 620 -5.69 36.23 25.33
C ASN A 620 -6.05 35.69 23.94
N ILE A 621 -5.47 34.57 23.56
CA ILE A 621 -5.59 34.00 22.22
C ILE A 621 -6.37 32.70 22.24
N TYR A 622 -6.81 32.23 21.07
CA TYR A 622 -7.41 30.90 20.94
C TYR A 622 -6.82 30.16 19.74
N THR A 623 -6.44 28.90 19.93
CA THR A 623 -5.98 28.02 18.86
C THR A 623 -7.06 26.98 18.58
N VAL A 624 -7.49 26.91 17.32
CA VAL A 624 -8.45 25.90 16.90
C VAL A 624 -7.75 24.55 16.81
N ASP A 625 -8.41 23.50 17.31
CA ASP A 625 -7.88 22.13 17.23
C ASP A 625 -7.62 21.75 15.76
N MET A 626 -6.43 21.21 15.49
CA MET A 626 -6.00 20.81 14.15
C MET A 626 -6.90 19.75 13.49
N TYR A 627 -7.68 19.00 14.26
CA TYR A 627 -8.66 18.04 13.75
C TYR A 627 -9.97 18.70 13.33
N ILE A 628 -10.23 19.94 13.79
CA ILE A 628 -11.45 20.70 13.48
C ILE A 628 -11.32 21.40 12.12
N CYS A 629 -10.24 22.14 11.87
CA CYS A 629 -10.08 22.94 10.63
C CYS A 629 -10.32 22.13 9.33
N PRO A 630 -9.88 20.86 9.19
CA PRO A 630 -10.16 20.05 8.01
C PRO A 630 -11.65 19.72 7.80
N THR A 631 -12.48 19.82 8.84
CA THR A 631 -13.93 19.54 8.74
C THR A 631 -14.72 20.67 8.10
N TRP A 632 -14.16 21.87 8.06
CA TRP A 632 -14.77 23.04 7.39
C TRP A 632 -14.63 22.97 5.87
N LEU A 633 -13.73 22.10 5.38
CA LEU A 633 -13.46 21.92 3.96
C LEU A 633 -14.31 20.77 3.37
N PRO A 634 -14.51 20.74 2.03
CA PRO A 634 -15.15 19.62 1.37
C PRO A 634 -14.47 18.28 1.68
N PRO A 635 -15.24 17.19 1.88
CA PRO A 635 -16.67 17.07 1.66
C PRO A 635 -17.55 17.41 2.88
N LEU A 636 -16.97 17.71 4.03
CA LEU A 636 -17.72 17.80 5.29
C LEU A 636 -18.46 19.14 5.42
N ASN A 637 -17.85 20.24 4.95
CA ASN A 637 -18.46 21.58 4.93
C ASN A 637 -19.16 21.95 6.26
N ILE A 638 -18.59 21.55 7.40
CA ILE A 638 -19.14 21.90 8.71
C ILE A 638 -18.98 23.40 8.91
N ASP A 639 -20.02 24.05 9.42
CA ASP A 639 -20.00 25.47 9.74
C ASP A 639 -18.87 25.78 10.75
N PRO A 640 -17.86 26.58 10.39
CA PRO A 640 -16.75 26.94 11.29
C PRO A 640 -17.21 27.57 12.61
N MET A 641 -18.34 28.27 12.60
CA MET A 641 -18.86 28.96 13.79
C MET A 641 -19.28 28.00 14.89
N THR A 642 -19.60 26.73 14.57
CA THR A 642 -19.95 25.72 15.58
C THR A 642 -18.75 25.25 16.39
N SER A 643 -17.53 25.56 15.94
CA SER A 643 -16.29 25.07 16.53
C SER A 643 -15.50 26.15 17.26
N LEU A 644 -15.95 27.41 17.19
CA LEU A 644 -15.35 28.54 17.87
C LEU A 644 -16.01 28.75 19.25
N PRO A 645 -15.26 29.23 20.27
CA PRO A 645 -15.84 29.55 21.56
C PRO A 645 -16.82 30.73 21.41
N SER A 646 -17.88 30.75 22.22
CA SER A 646 -18.90 31.83 22.22
C SER A 646 -18.29 33.22 22.46
N GLU A 647 -17.19 33.26 23.19
CA GLU A 647 -16.36 34.42 23.51
C GLU A 647 -15.22 34.68 22.51
N ALA A 648 -15.24 34.07 21.32
CA ALA A 648 -14.22 34.24 20.28
C ALA A 648 -13.95 35.72 19.94
N HIS A 649 -14.97 36.56 20.02
CA HIS A 649 -14.89 38.01 19.79
C HIS A 649 -14.10 38.78 20.87
N LEU A 650 -13.84 38.18 22.03
CA LEU A 650 -13.04 38.76 23.13
C LEU A 650 -11.56 38.34 23.08
N LYS A 651 -11.17 37.49 22.12
CA LYS A 651 -9.79 37.04 21.95
C LYS A 651 -9.00 38.07 21.14
N ASP A 652 -7.75 38.33 21.51
CA ASP A 652 -6.87 39.24 20.77
C ASP A 652 -6.63 38.75 19.34
N PHE A 653 -6.53 37.43 19.17
CA PHE A 653 -6.64 36.78 17.87
C PHE A 653 -6.93 35.28 17.99
N ILE A 654 -7.42 34.71 16.90
CA ILE A 654 -7.67 33.28 16.73
C ILE A 654 -6.70 32.71 15.70
N LEU A 655 -6.04 31.61 16.04
CA LEU A 655 -5.15 30.87 15.16
C LEU A 655 -5.84 29.63 14.59
N PHE A 656 -5.76 29.50 13.26
CA PHE A 656 -6.28 28.35 12.53
C PHE A 656 -5.12 27.53 11.97
N PRO A 657 -4.63 26.51 12.71
CA PRO A 657 -3.64 25.60 12.18
C PRO A 657 -4.32 24.69 11.14
N LEU A 658 -3.86 24.77 9.89
CA LEU A 658 -4.41 24.03 8.76
C LEU A 658 -3.35 23.13 8.15
N TRP A 659 -3.62 21.83 8.06
CA TRP A 659 -2.83 20.92 7.24
C TRP A 659 -3.48 20.74 5.87
N THR A 660 -2.80 21.20 4.83
CA THR A 660 -3.08 20.80 3.45
C THR A 660 -2.01 19.80 3.02
N PRO A 661 -2.29 18.83 2.11
CA PRO A 661 -1.29 17.86 1.70
C PRO A 661 -0.01 18.55 1.19
N GLY A 662 1.03 18.53 2.03
CA GLY A 662 2.33 19.16 1.76
C GLY A 662 2.66 20.40 2.59
N HIS A 663 1.69 21.16 3.13
CA HIS A 663 1.95 22.46 3.78
C HIS A 663 1.02 22.76 4.97
N PHE A 664 1.60 23.40 5.99
CA PHE A 664 0.84 23.99 7.09
C PHE A 664 0.57 25.48 6.84
N GLN A 665 -0.65 25.93 7.09
CA GLN A 665 -1.06 27.34 7.03
C GLN A 665 -1.49 27.79 8.43
N ILE A 666 -1.24 29.06 8.75
CA ILE A 666 -1.74 29.73 9.95
C ILE A 666 -2.55 30.94 9.47
N CYS A 667 -3.83 30.98 9.78
CA CYS A 667 -4.64 32.19 9.62
C CYS A 667 -4.80 32.87 10.98
N LYS A 668 -4.73 34.21 11.00
CA LYS A 668 -4.96 35.07 12.17
C LYS A 668 -6.24 35.88 11.92
N ILE A 669 -7.17 35.91 12.88
CA ILE A 669 -8.31 36.83 12.86
C ILE A 669 -8.19 37.76 14.06
N CYS A 670 -8.08 39.07 13.82
CA CYS A 670 -8.14 40.12 14.84
C CYS A 670 -9.57 40.69 14.93
N PRO A 671 -10.13 40.94 16.12
CA PRO A 671 -11.41 41.65 16.23
C PRO A 671 -11.32 43.08 15.65
N GLY A 672 -12.31 43.50 14.85
CA GLY A 672 -12.46 44.88 14.36
C GLY A 672 -12.05 45.12 12.90
N THR A 673 -10.99 44.47 12.41
CA THR A 673 -10.57 44.54 11.00
C THR A 673 -10.16 43.16 10.53
N TRP A 674 -10.90 42.63 9.55
CA TRP A 674 -10.60 41.35 8.92
C TRP A 674 -9.42 41.52 7.97
N THR A 675 -8.21 41.25 8.45
CA THR A 675 -7.01 41.16 7.61
C THR A 675 -6.53 39.72 7.54
N GLU A 676 -6.72 39.10 6.37
CA GLU A 676 -6.04 37.87 6.02
C GLU A 676 -4.55 38.18 5.81
N MET A 677 -3.68 37.40 6.46
CA MET A 677 -2.23 37.47 6.25
C MET A 677 -1.72 36.07 5.91
N THR A 678 -1.04 35.95 4.79
CA THR A 678 -0.35 34.74 4.33
C THR A 678 1.15 34.86 4.56
N ALA A 679 1.90 33.76 4.46
CA ALA A 679 3.36 33.78 4.52
C ALA A 679 4.01 34.69 3.45
N LYS A 680 3.28 35.09 2.39
CA LYS A 680 3.76 36.05 1.39
C LYS A 680 3.66 37.50 1.87
N ASP A 681 2.78 37.77 2.83
CA ASP A 681 2.50 39.10 3.35
C ASP A 681 3.44 39.45 4.51
N VAL A 682 4.19 38.47 5.04
CA VAL A 682 5.13 38.67 6.15
C VAL A 682 6.58 38.74 5.63
N VAL A 683 7.18 39.92 5.75
CA VAL A 683 8.57 40.18 5.36
C VAL A 683 9.52 39.33 6.21
N GLY A 684 10.40 38.57 5.55
CA GLY A 684 11.40 37.73 6.22
C GLY A 684 10.92 36.35 6.67
N PHE A 685 9.72 35.90 6.26
CA PHE A 685 9.19 34.59 6.61
C PHE A 685 10.15 33.43 6.21
N PRO A 686 10.64 32.62 7.17
CA PRO A 686 11.57 31.53 6.90
C PRO A 686 10.91 30.46 6.01
N ARG A 687 11.58 30.12 4.90
CA ARG A 687 11.08 29.10 3.96
C ARG A 687 11.62 27.73 4.32
N GLN A 688 10.74 26.75 4.23
CA GLN A 688 11.13 25.35 4.21
C GLN A 688 11.33 24.91 2.75
N ASP A 689 12.57 24.68 2.34
CA ASP A 689 12.87 24.28 0.96
C ASP A 689 12.57 22.78 0.70
N PHE A 690 12.66 21.94 1.74
CA PHE A 690 12.39 20.49 1.72
C PHE A 690 12.38 19.91 3.16
N GLY A 691 11.78 18.73 3.38
CA GLY A 691 11.93 17.94 4.62
C GLY A 691 10.66 17.73 5.44
N SER A 692 10.81 17.15 6.63
CA SER A 692 9.72 16.78 7.57
C SER A 692 9.47 17.82 8.67
N ASP A 693 9.99 19.04 8.50
CA ASP A 693 10.01 20.10 9.50
C ASP A 693 8.81 21.06 9.41
N CYS A 694 7.87 20.83 8.48
CA CYS A 694 6.74 21.74 8.23
C CYS A 694 5.92 22.04 9.50
N GLY A 695 5.73 21.04 10.38
CA GLY A 695 5.05 21.23 11.67
C GLY A 695 5.83 22.12 12.65
N ILE A 696 7.16 22.05 12.64
CA ILE A 696 8.03 22.90 13.47
C ILE A 696 8.05 24.32 12.93
N PHE A 697 8.16 24.50 11.60
CA PHE A 697 8.03 25.81 10.98
C PHE A 697 6.69 26.48 11.32
N MET A 698 5.61 25.71 11.37
CA MET A 698 4.30 26.20 11.80
C MET A 698 4.33 26.65 13.27
N LEU A 699 4.86 25.84 14.19
CA LEU A 699 4.95 26.23 15.61
C LEU A 699 5.79 27.49 15.81
N MET A 700 6.92 27.60 15.12
CA MET A 700 7.78 28.79 15.22
C MET A 700 7.14 30.01 14.58
N ALA A 701 6.47 29.85 13.43
CA ALA A 701 5.73 30.94 12.82
C ALA A 701 4.61 31.44 13.76
N ALA A 702 3.87 30.52 14.39
CA ALA A 702 2.85 30.88 15.37
C ALA A 702 3.45 31.61 16.57
N LEU A 703 4.54 31.11 17.15
CA LEU A 703 5.22 31.74 18.30
C LEU A 703 5.62 33.19 18.00
N TYR A 704 6.29 33.42 16.88
CA TYR A 704 6.78 34.76 16.50
C TYR A 704 5.63 35.71 16.16
N VAL A 705 4.59 35.21 15.47
CA VAL A 705 3.38 36.00 15.18
C VAL A 705 2.59 36.33 16.45
N ILE A 706 2.52 35.39 17.41
CA ILE A 706 1.86 35.61 18.71
C ILE A 706 2.58 36.69 19.49
N LEU A 707 3.91 36.62 19.52
CA LEU A 707 4.74 37.54 20.31
C LEU A 707 5.00 38.87 19.61
N ASP A 708 4.67 39.00 18.32
CA ASP A 708 4.87 40.19 17.48
C ASP A 708 6.35 40.50 17.19
N GLU A 709 7.14 39.44 16.94
CA GLU A 709 8.59 39.51 16.74
C GLU A 709 9.02 39.15 15.31
N LYS A 710 10.23 39.60 14.93
CA LYS A 710 10.82 39.30 13.62
C LYS A 710 11.44 37.91 13.60
N PHE A 711 11.19 37.17 12.53
CA PHE A 711 11.77 35.84 12.37
C PHE A 711 13.29 35.88 12.26
N ASP A 712 13.97 35.15 13.14
CA ASP A 712 15.42 34.99 13.15
C ASP A 712 15.88 33.52 13.13
N TYR A 713 14.95 32.57 12.95
CA TYR A 713 15.21 31.14 12.79
C TYR A 713 15.29 30.72 11.32
N SER A 714 15.96 29.59 11.07
CA SER A 714 16.17 29.00 9.74
C SER A 714 16.00 27.48 9.76
N ILE A 715 16.06 26.85 8.59
CA ILE A 715 16.02 25.39 8.49
C ILE A 715 17.17 24.69 9.25
N LEU A 716 18.31 25.38 9.45
CA LEU A 716 19.45 24.83 10.17
C LEU A 716 19.19 24.68 11.67
N ASP A 717 18.18 25.39 12.18
CA ASP A 717 17.84 25.44 13.60
C ASP A 717 16.85 24.34 14.01
N MET A 718 16.25 23.64 13.04
CA MET A 718 15.21 22.64 13.28
C MET A 718 15.63 21.54 14.28
N PRO A 719 16.86 20.98 14.26
CA PRO A 719 17.28 20.00 15.26
C PRO A 719 17.23 20.52 16.71
N VAL A 720 17.58 21.78 16.92
CA VAL A 720 17.58 22.41 18.25
C VAL A 720 16.15 22.76 18.66
N LEU A 721 15.38 23.37 17.75
CA LEU A 721 13.98 23.74 17.98
C LEU A 721 13.10 22.54 18.35
N ARG A 722 13.29 21.40 17.67
CA ARG A 722 12.58 20.15 17.97
C ARG A 722 12.81 19.70 19.42
N ARG A 723 14.06 19.76 19.88
CA ARG A 723 14.44 19.39 21.25
C ARG A 723 13.91 20.39 22.27
N TRP A 724 13.98 21.69 21.97
CA TRP A 724 13.44 22.75 22.81
C TRP A 724 11.93 22.60 23.03
N TRP A 725 11.15 22.35 21.98
CA TRP A 725 9.71 22.09 22.09
C TRP A 725 9.39 20.85 22.93
N CYS A 726 10.20 19.78 22.84
CA CYS A 726 10.05 18.63 23.73
C CYS A 726 10.25 19.02 25.20
N LEU A 727 11.31 19.76 25.52
CA LEU A 727 11.57 20.22 26.89
C LEU A 727 10.46 21.11 27.43
N LEU A 728 9.99 22.05 26.61
CA LEU A 728 8.91 22.96 26.96
C LEU A 728 7.64 22.21 27.36
N LEU A 729 7.28 21.14 26.61
CA LEU A 729 6.17 20.26 26.98
C LEU A 729 6.44 19.44 28.24
N LEU A 730 7.65 18.90 28.41
CA LEU A 730 8.02 18.03 29.53
C LEU A 730 8.05 18.78 30.86
N GLU A 731 8.52 20.02 30.88
CA GLU A 731 8.69 20.78 32.12
C GLU A 731 7.41 21.52 32.55
N ASN A 732 6.48 21.76 31.62
CA ASN A 732 5.22 22.47 31.89
C ASN A 732 3.99 21.57 32.00
N ASN A 733 4.17 20.25 31.91
CA ASN A 733 3.12 19.24 32.04
C ASN A 733 3.61 18.06 32.89
N SER A 734 2.71 17.33 33.54
CA SER A 734 3.06 16.15 34.34
C SER A 734 1.99 15.07 34.20
N LEU A 735 2.28 13.85 34.62
CA LEU A 735 1.31 12.74 34.64
C LEU A 735 0.34 12.80 35.85
N ASN A 736 0.62 13.67 36.83
CA ASN A 736 -0.08 13.72 38.12
C ASN A 736 -0.53 15.16 38.44
N ARG A 737 -1.52 15.70 37.73
CA ARG A 737 -2.21 16.92 38.14
C ARG A 737 -3.72 16.73 38.15
#